data_AF-A0A2D5AEN9-F1
#
_entry.id   AF-A0A2D5AEN9-F1
#
_cell.length_a   1.000
_cell.length_b   1.000
_cell.length_c   1.000
_cell.angle_alpha   90.00
_cell.angle_beta   90.00
_cell.angle_gamma   90.00
#
_symmetry.space_group_name_H-M   'P 1'
#
loop_
_entity.id
_entity.type
_entity.pdbx_description
1 polymer ?
#
loop_
_entity_poly.entity_id
_entity_poly.type
_entity_poly.pdbx_seq_one_letter_code
_entity_poly.pdbx_strand_id
1 'polypeptide(L)'
;MPRLPLLLGFLLLGGTPFLSSAQWLEWDIQTDERLVLSSVANADDEEKDIWPADLNKDGWTDVIVVRKEPFSAATEPPKSDLLLINQEGVLVDMTTELAPEFISNPSFARDIYVVDVDGDAWDDVVIVNTFNQQPMLYMNLGEDADGNWLGLADDSDARFPTLVSDQPLICAVWAGDLTGNGAQDLYFVNYRVNSGGGTAKDFLLINDGTGHFTDEGASRAGNLLNSAFGTAGQIHDMDGDGDLDIVKNTTLYNVFPWNSRGVIVLFNDGTGNFPTWQNLVPSASPYMFEVVDFNGDGLLDLYVVDDGADKILTATSHTPDVNLGFNTVNLNFSSSNGFGGNVHAADLDLDGDLDVVVSDVDVDIPPCNSSRRMAIYENDNGTFLDPYSNNNFDWVTNSYDVALLDINNDGLVDILSGKCAGYDVIMSNNCALAASSADFDLDGIPDACDVCPTNPSPDCEDETTFPEANTGHSMARQWNDLLLESIRGDFARPTVHARNLWHSSMLMWDAWAVMDPTACPAFLGQDLGGFVADFDAFTPATTVEAARDEAIAYGMYRLLRHRFANAPQANNLYLGYDNHMATLGYDTNFTSTDYSTGDGRALGNHLAAQIIAFGLQDQSNEQNDFANLVYEPSNPSLIVDLPGNSTVQDLNRWQPLTLDLFIDQSGNPIPGETPPFLSPEWGQVTSWALSDEDLTSYTRDGFEYKVYHDPGVPALHAMDGSGTSDIYSDGHAMVALWSGLLDPTDGVMWDISPASSGNRDSYPTTLETYASLYDAENGGSPSPGHSVNPATGQAYAPNMVPRGDYARVLAEFWADGPDSETPPGHWFTILNYVSDHPDLVKQFQGQGDVLGDLEWDVKAYLALGAAMQDCAIAAWGAKGWYDSSRPVTAIRGMAELGQRTDPTASNYHPGGLPLVPGKIETVQPGDALAGAFGANVGKIKLWAWLGSAAINNVDTDFAGVGWVLAESWEPYQRPSFVSPPFAGYVSGHSTFSRAAAEVLTAFTGDAYFPGGMGTFLAPANEFLVFEDGPSVDVELQWATYRDASDECSLSRIYGGIHPFFDDVPGRLMGIDIGLDAFDRAATFYGDGITDITCDADPGTDTCPADLDNDGFIVIGDVLIFLGDFGCTANCTADINGDGSVNVQDLLEGILSNFGTPCP
;
A
#
# COMPACT_ATOMS: atom_id res chain seq x y z
N MET A 1 82.36 26.56 27.94
CA MET A 1 83.06 25.28 28.21
C MET A 1 82.32 24.58 29.35
N PRO A 2 82.13 23.24 29.31
CA PRO A 2 81.24 22.47 28.41
C PRO A 2 80.36 21.48 29.25
N ARG A 3 79.45 20.61 28.76
CA ARG A 3 79.49 19.62 27.67
C ARG A 3 78.08 19.10 27.25
N LEU A 4 77.99 18.76 25.95
CA LEU A 4 77.06 17.92 25.14
C LEU A 4 76.80 16.49 25.68
N PRO A 5 75.95 15.63 25.02
CA PRO A 5 74.91 15.88 23.99
C PRO A 5 73.55 15.14 24.19
N LEU A 6 72.53 15.56 23.42
CA LEU A 6 71.25 14.88 23.18
C LEU A 6 71.31 14.11 21.84
N LEU A 7 70.68 12.93 21.75
CA LEU A 7 70.41 12.20 20.50
C LEU A 7 68.93 11.77 20.44
N LEU A 8 68.39 11.80 19.21
CA LEU A 8 67.03 11.51 18.75
C LEU A 8 66.40 10.19 19.25
N GLY A 9 65.06 10.20 19.36
CA GLY A 9 64.21 9.00 19.30
C GLY A 9 62.70 9.30 19.40
N PHE A 10 62.03 9.28 18.25
CA PHE A 10 60.60 9.03 17.95
C PHE A 10 59.46 9.52 18.87
N LEU A 11 58.55 10.30 18.28
CA LEU A 11 57.17 10.52 18.76
C LEU A 11 56.38 9.20 18.66
N LEU A 12 55.85 8.76 19.79
CA LEU A 12 54.67 7.91 19.92
C LEU A 12 53.89 8.50 21.10
N LEU A 13 52.88 9.34 20.80
CA LEU A 13 51.85 9.67 21.78
C LEU A 13 50.99 8.41 21.93
N GLY A 14 51.32 7.61 22.94
CA GLY A 14 50.46 6.54 23.40
C GLY A 14 49.24 7.15 24.07
N GLY A 15 48.14 7.27 23.32
CA GLY A 15 46.82 7.14 23.91
C GLY A 15 46.71 5.71 24.41
N THR A 16 46.53 5.51 25.71
CA THR A 16 46.02 4.23 26.21
C THR A 16 44.68 3.99 25.53
N PRO A 17 44.46 2.87 24.82
CA PRO A 17 43.11 2.51 24.47
C PRO A 17 42.39 2.31 25.81
N PHE A 18 41.35 3.12 26.05
CA PHE A 18 40.29 2.67 26.92
C PHE A 18 39.82 1.35 26.31
N LEU A 19 40.06 0.25 27.01
CA LEU A 19 39.29 -0.96 26.78
C LEU A 19 37.87 -0.58 27.22
N SER A 20 37.03 -0.14 26.29
CA SER A 20 35.58 -0.23 26.49
C SER A 20 35.30 -1.72 26.69
N SER A 21 34.49 -2.06 27.70
CA SER A 21 33.85 -3.37 27.72
C SER A 21 33.07 -3.50 26.42
N ALA A 22 33.05 -4.71 25.83
CA ALA A 22 32.10 -5.00 24.77
C ALA A 22 30.70 -4.68 25.31
N GLN A 23 30.04 -3.72 24.68
CA GLN A 23 28.64 -3.40 24.89
C GLN A 23 27.92 -4.24 23.83
N TRP A 24 27.00 -5.10 24.28
CA TRP A 24 26.21 -5.97 23.40
C TRP A 24 25.20 -5.11 22.63
N LEU A 25 24.39 -4.32 23.37
CA LEU A 25 23.44 -3.37 22.82
C LEU A 25 23.63 -1.95 23.39
N GLU A 26 23.37 -0.95 22.55
CA GLU A 26 23.33 0.48 22.85
C GLU A 26 21.91 0.94 23.20
N TRP A 27 21.79 1.72 24.27
CA TRP A 27 20.50 2.12 24.86
C TRP A 27 20.52 3.61 25.22
N ASP A 28 19.47 4.33 24.82
CA ASP A 28 19.29 5.75 25.09
C ASP A 28 18.00 6.03 25.86
N ILE A 29 18.09 6.83 26.92
CA ILE A 29 16.89 7.23 27.68
C ILE A 29 16.26 8.43 26.97
N GLN A 30 15.01 8.29 26.51
CA GLN A 30 14.24 9.32 25.81
C GLN A 30 12.89 9.63 26.50
N THR A 31 12.81 9.44 27.82
CA THR A 31 11.58 9.60 28.58
C THR A 31 10.90 10.97 28.38
N ASP A 32 11.67 12.06 28.36
CA ASP A 32 11.09 13.42 28.28
C ASP A 32 10.52 13.71 26.88
N GLU A 33 11.03 13.05 25.85
CA GLU A 33 10.63 13.17 24.46
C GLU A 33 9.48 12.22 24.09
N ARG A 34 9.45 11.02 24.68
CA ARG A 34 8.64 9.88 24.23
C ARG A 34 7.50 9.51 25.19
N LEU A 35 7.35 10.20 26.32
CA LEU A 35 6.28 9.94 27.29
C LEU A 35 5.59 11.22 27.77
N VAL A 36 4.29 11.31 27.55
CA VAL A 36 3.45 12.44 27.98
C VAL A 36 2.41 11.96 28.99
N LEU A 37 2.69 12.18 30.26
CA LEU A 37 1.74 11.92 31.36
C LEU A 37 0.87 13.16 31.62
N SER A 38 -0.44 12.96 31.83
CA SER A 38 -1.39 14.08 31.89
C SER A 38 -2.37 13.98 33.06
N SER A 39 -2.81 12.77 33.41
CA SER A 39 -4.01 12.56 34.23
C SER A 39 -3.75 11.77 35.51
N VAL A 40 -3.06 10.63 35.41
CA VAL A 40 -2.97 9.64 36.50
C VAL A 40 -1.57 9.56 37.14
N ALA A 41 -0.51 9.85 36.39
CA ALA A 41 0.85 9.44 36.73
C ALA A 41 1.91 10.58 36.78
N ASN A 42 1.49 11.84 36.91
CA ASN A 42 2.39 13.03 36.94
C ASN A 42 3.50 13.03 38.03
N ALA A 43 3.39 12.15 39.04
CA ALA A 43 4.46 11.76 39.96
C ALA A 43 4.03 10.41 40.57
N ASP A 44 4.59 9.31 40.08
CA ASP A 44 4.06 7.96 40.28
C ASP A 44 5.05 7.08 41.04
N ASP A 45 4.91 6.97 42.35
CA ASP A 45 5.71 6.08 43.22
C ASP A 45 5.07 4.71 43.45
N GLU A 46 4.03 4.37 42.70
CA GLU A 46 3.32 3.10 42.79
C GLU A 46 4.15 1.97 42.16
N GLU A 47 3.99 0.75 42.65
CA GLU A 47 4.34 -0.47 41.93
C GLU A 47 3.45 -0.64 40.70
N LYS A 48 4.04 -1.17 39.62
CA LYS A 48 3.48 -1.19 38.28
C LYS A 48 3.62 -2.59 37.70
N ASP A 49 2.57 -3.05 37.03
CA ASP A 49 2.63 -4.17 36.08
C ASP A 49 2.15 -3.61 34.73
N ILE A 50 2.82 -3.98 33.64
CA ILE A 50 2.73 -3.31 32.34
C ILE A 50 2.43 -4.35 31.26
N TRP A 51 1.49 -4.03 30.37
CA TRP A 51 1.18 -4.87 29.22
C TRP A 51 1.14 -4.05 27.92
N PRO A 52 2.00 -4.36 26.92
CA PRO A 52 1.94 -3.76 25.59
C PRO A 52 0.91 -4.47 24.70
N ALA A 53 0.10 -3.71 23.95
CA ALA A 53 -0.83 -4.22 22.95
C ALA A 53 -1.31 -3.09 22.03
N ASP A 54 -1.57 -3.35 20.75
CA ASP A 54 -2.22 -2.40 19.85
C ASP A 54 -3.75 -2.44 20.06
N LEU A 55 -4.28 -1.56 20.93
CA LEU A 55 -5.68 -1.61 21.38
C LEU A 55 -6.63 -0.90 20.42
N ASN A 56 -6.11 0.07 19.66
CA ASN A 56 -6.87 0.87 18.71
C ASN A 56 -6.65 0.46 17.24
N LYS A 57 -5.78 -0.52 16.97
CA LYS A 57 -5.45 -1.08 15.66
C LYS A 57 -4.87 -0.05 14.68
N ASP A 58 -4.11 0.91 15.18
CA ASP A 58 -3.46 1.91 14.35
C ASP A 58 -2.04 1.51 13.92
N GLY A 59 -1.57 0.31 14.30
CA GLY A 59 -0.25 -0.20 14.00
C GLY A 59 0.84 0.30 14.95
N TRP A 60 0.49 1.08 15.98
CA TRP A 60 1.39 1.49 17.05
C TRP A 60 1.05 0.74 18.34
N THR A 61 2.07 0.19 19.00
CA THR A 61 1.83 -0.57 20.23
C THR A 61 1.49 0.38 21.39
N ASP A 62 0.27 0.27 21.92
CA ASP A 62 -0.18 0.97 23.13
C ASP A 62 0.28 0.25 24.40
N VAL A 63 0.05 0.89 25.56
CA VAL A 63 0.41 0.31 26.85
C VAL A 63 -0.64 0.53 27.92
N ILE A 64 -0.99 -0.55 28.61
CA ILE A 64 -1.76 -0.53 29.85
C ILE A 64 -0.81 -0.67 31.05
N VAL A 65 -1.02 0.16 32.07
CA VAL A 65 -0.29 0.06 33.34
C VAL A 65 -1.27 0.00 34.49
N VAL A 66 -1.18 -1.08 35.27
CA VAL A 66 -1.90 -1.19 36.55
C VAL A 66 -1.00 -0.77 37.69
N ARG A 67 -1.60 -0.20 38.73
CA ARG A 67 -0.85 0.43 39.81
C ARG A 67 -1.26 -0.06 41.19
N LYS A 68 -0.31 -0.14 42.11
CA LYS A 68 -0.55 -0.44 43.53
C LYS A 68 0.54 0.15 44.42
N GLU A 69 0.26 0.40 45.70
CA GLU A 69 1.33 0.87 46.61
C GLU A 69 2.46 -0.17 46.68
N PRO A 70 3.73 0.27 46.74
CA PRO A 70 4.82 -0.58 47.17
C PRO A 70 4.42 -1.17 48.53
N PHE A 71 4.55 -2.48 48.72
CA PHE A 71 4.02 -3.23 49.88
C PHE A 71 2.51 -3.45 49.84
N SER A 72 2.12 -4.63 49.40
CA SER A 72 0.74 -5.11 49.44
C SER A 72 0.20 -5.25 50.87
N ALA A 73 -0.32 -4.16 51.42
CA ALA A 73 -1.04 -4.10 52.68
C ALA A 73 -2.52 -3.78 52.47
N ALA A 74 -3.41 -4.61 53.02
CA ALA A 74 -4.86 -4.43 52.96
C ALA A 74 -5.38 -3.14 53.67
N THR A 75 -4.48 -2.31 54.22
CA THR A 75 -4.81 -1.02 54.83
C THR A 75 -4.73 0.16 53.87
N GLU A 76 -4.11 -0.05 52.70
CA GLU A 76 -3.91 1.00 51.70
C GLU A 76 -5.14 1.14 50.79
N PRO A 77 -5.36 2.33 50.20
CA PRO A 77 -6.43 2.54 49.23
C PRO A 77 -6.06 1.91 47.87
N PRO A 78 -7.06 1.47 47.08
CA PRO A 78 -6.85 1.06 45.70
C PRO A 78 -6.40 2.24 44.83
N LYS A 79 -5.75 1.96 43.69
CA LYS A 79 -5.18 2.96 42.79
C LYS A 79 -5.91 2.93 41.44
N SER A 80 -5.83 4.04 40.72
CA SER A 80 -6.30 4.10 39.33
C SER A 80 -5.27 3.51 38.39
N ASP A 81 -5.74 2.93 37.30
CA ASP A 81 -4.90 2.37 36.24
C ASP A 81 -4.65 3.43 35.15
N LEU A 82 -3.74 3.15 34.21
CA LEU A 82 -3.25 4.09 33.19
C LEU A 82 -3.31 3.43 31.81
N LEU A 83 -3.81 4.20 30.83
CA LEU A 83 -3.78 3.87 29.42
C LEU A 83 -2.88 4.89 28.70
N LEU A 84 -1.80 4.40 28.11
CA LEU A 84 -0.90 5.16 27.24
C LEU A 84 -1.18 4.74 25.81
N ILE A 85 -1.62 5.69 24.98
CA ILE A 85 -1.80 5.47 23.54
C ILE A 85 -0.55 5.95 22.82
N ASN A 86 -0.03 5.15 21.91
CA ASN A 86 1.15 5.50 21.14
C ASN A 86 0.75 6.37 19.95
N GLN A 87 1.20 7.62 19.95
CA GLN A 87 0.93 8.59 18.89
C GLN A 87 2.23 8.85 18.14
N GLU A 88 2.49 8.05 17.10
CA GLU A 88 3.65 8.20 16.21
C GLU A 88 4.98 8.19 16.99
N GLY A 89 5.15 7.19 17.85
CA GLY A 89 6.35 7.03 18.67
C GLY A 89 6.37 7.84 19.95
N VAL A 90 5.23 8.34 20.43
CA VAL A 90 5.11 9.02 21.72
C VAL A 90 3.97 8.40 22.52
N LEU A 91 4.28 7.84 23.69
CA LEU A 91 3.29 7.28 24.60
C LEU A 91 2.56 8.40 25.34
N VAL A 92 1.27 8.60 25.05
CA VAL A 92 0.44 9.69 25.58
C VAL A 92 -0.62 9.14 26.53
N ASP A 93 -0.70 9.68 27.74
CA ASP A 93 -1.75 9.37 28.72
C ASP A 93 -3.11 9.87 28.24
N MET A 94 -3.91 8.93 27.72
CA MET A 94 -5.27 9.12 27.23
C MET A 94 -6.33 8.55 28.18
N THR A 95 -5.95 8.18 29.39
CA THR A 95 -6.82 7.49 30.36
C THR A 95 -8.14 8.21 30.61
N THR A 96 -8.11 9.55 30.74
CA THR A 96 -9.34 10.32 31.03
C THR A 96 -10.34 10.30 29.87
N GLU A 97 -9.85 10.16 28.65
CA GLU A 97 -10.66 10.25 27.43
C GLU A 97 -11.15 8.87 26.99
N LEU A 98 -10.26 7.88 26.99
CA LEU A 98 -10.50 6.57 26.38
C LEU A 98 -10.67 5.43 27.40
N ALA A 99 -10.28 5.62 28.66
CA ALA A 99 -10.51 4.63 29.72
C ALA A 99 -10.92 5.31 31.04
N PRO A 100 -11.97 6.16 31.06
CA PRO A 100 -12.32 6.97 32.24
C PRO A 100 -12.65 6.11 33.47
N GLU A 101 -13.04 4.86 33.26
CA GLU A 101 -13.38 3.93 34.33
C GLU A 101 -12.17 3.36 35.07
N PHE A 102 -10.96 3.38 34.47
CA PHE A 102 -9.70 3.13 35.20
C PHE A 102 -9.50 4.13 36.35
N ILE A 103 -10.06 5.35 36.22
CA ILE A 103 -10.00 6.38 37.25
C ILE A 103 -11.16 6.23 38.24
N SER A 104 -12.37 5.94 37.77
CA SER A 104 -13.55 5.86 38.64
C SER A 104 -13.66 4.57 39.43
N ASN A 105 -13.05 3.48 38.94
CA ASN A 105 -13.09 2.13 39.52
C ASN A 105 -11.69 1.71 39.99
N PRO A 106 -11.10 2.39 40.99
CA PRO A 106 -9.74 2.08 41.42
C PRO A 106 -9.64 0.63 41.92
N SER A 107 -8.52 0.01 41.59
CA SER A 107 -8.26 -1.41 41.71
C SER A 107 -7.15 -1.69 42.73
N PHE A 108 -7.16 -2.89 43.31
CA PHE A 108 -6.01 -3.50 43.98
C PHE A 108 -5.30 -4.41 42.99
N ALA A 109 -5.05 -3.87 41.80
CA ALA A 109 -4.53 -4.63 40.68
C ALA A 109 -3.16 -5.22 40.98
N ARG A 110 -2.87 -6.33 40.33
CA ARG A 110 -1.66 -7.12 40.53
C ARG A 110 -1.00 -7.59 39.26
N ASP A 111 -1.76 -7.67 38.17
CA ASP A 111 -1.33 -8.13 36.86
C ASP A 111 -2.44 -7.79 35.84
N ILE A 112 -2.09 -7.80 34.56
CA ILE A 112 -2.96 -7.51 33.41
C ILE A 112 -2.80 -8.63 32.39
N TYR A 113 -3.85 -8.92 31.63
CA TYR A 113 -3.74 -9.66 30.38
C TYR A 113 -4.66 -9.06 29.33
N VAL A 114 -4.18 -8.96 28.09
CA VAL A 114 -4.93 -8.41 26.96
C VAL A 114 -5.27 -9.54 26.00
N VAL A 115 -6.55 -9.70 25.67
CA VAL A 115 -7.06 -10.79 24.82
C VAL A 115 -8.49 -10.53 24.37
N ASP A 116 -8.82 -10.81 23.11
CA ASP A 116 -10.22 -10.87 22.63
C ASP A 116 -10.99 -12.01 23.32
N VAL A 117 -11.94 -11.64 24.21
CA VAL A 117 -12.75 -12.63 24.94
C VAL A 117 -14.10 -12.93 24.29
N ASP A 118 -14.56 -12.16 23.31
CA ASP A 118 -15.89 -12.36 22.71
C ASP A 118 -15.94 -12.54 21.19
N GLY A 119 -14.77 -12.60 20.55
CA GLY A 119 -14.59 -12.96 19.16
C GLY A 119 -14.93 -11.83 18.20
N ASP A 120 -14.93 -10.58 18.66
CA ASP A 120 -15.17 -9.40 17.84
C ASP A 120 -13.88 -8.82 17.21
N ALA A 121 -12.76 -9.50 17.44
CA ALA A 121 -11.40 -9.17 17.00
C ALA A 121 -10.81 -7.93 17.66
N TRP A 122 -11.43 -7.34 18.67
CA TRP A 122 -10.82 -6.29 19.47
C TRP A 122 -10.32 -6.88 20.79
N ASP A 123 -9.06 -6.64 21.13
CA ASP A 123 -8.52 -7.19 22.36
C ASP A 123 -9.06 -6.46 23.59
N ASP A 124 -9.52 -7.24 24.57
CA ASP A 124 -10.09 -6.78 25.83
C ASP A 124 -9.06 -6.82 26.96
N VAL A 125 -9.29 -6.03 28.02
CA VAL A 125 -8.34 -5.90 29.13
C VAL A 125 -8.86 -6.61 30.38
N VAL A 126 -8.16 -7.65 30.81
CA VAL A 126 -8.39 -8.36 32.07
C VAL A 126 -7.45 -7.86 33.13
N ILE A 127 -7.98 -7.29 34.21
CA ILE A 127 -7.21 -6.83 35.37
C ILE A 127 -7.50 -7.74 36.56
N VAL A 128 -6.45 -8.34 37.13
CA VAL A 128 -6.60 -9.18 38.32
C VAL A 128 -6.24 -8.45 39.60
N ASN A 129 -7.02 -8.73 40.63
CA ASN A 129 -6.99 -7.98 41.88
C ASN A 129 -6.63 -8.86 43.09
N THR A 130 -6.11 -8.20 44.13
CA THR A 130 -5.90 -8.80 45.45
C THR A 130 -6.85 -8.23 46.53
N PHE A 131 -6.62 -8.61 47.78
CA PHE A 131 -7.41 -8.23 48.96
C PHE A 131 -8.92 -8.48 48.86
N ASN A 132 -9.30 -9.57 48.18
CA ASN A 132 -10.68 -10.00 47.99
C ASN A 132 -11.53 -9.05 47.14
N GLN A 133 -10.91 -8.17 46.35
CA GLN A 133 -11.58 -7.53 45.21
C GLN A 133 -11.69 -8.56 44.07
N GLN A 134 -12.82 -8.54 43.35
CA GLN A 134 -13.02 -9.43 42.19
C GLN A 134 -12.13 -8.98 41.03
N PRO A 135 -11.74 -9.89 40.10
CA PRO A 135 -11.10 -9.49 38.85
C PRO A 135 -12.04 -8.59 38.03
N MET A 136 -11.46 -7.82 37.13
CA MET A 136 -12.15 -6.86 36.28
C MET A 136 -11.91 -7.17 34.81
N LEU A 137 -12.92 -6.95 33.97
CA LEU A 137 -12.87 -7.10 32.52
C LEU A 137 -13.37 -5.79 31.91
N TYR A 138 -12.48 -5.15 31.16
CA TYR A 138 -12.80 -3.97 30.38
C TYR A 138 -12.89 -4.38 28.92
N MET A 139 -14.09 -4.22 28.35
CA MET A 139 -14.32 -4.50 26.95
C MET A 139 -13.81 -3.36 26.08
N ASN A 140 -13.17 -3.72 24.98
CA ASN A 140 -12.87 -2.79 23.92
C ASN A 140 -14.15 -2.47 23.17
N LEU A 141 -14.43 -1.18 22.99
CA LEU A 141 -15.68 -0.72 22.37
C LEU A 141 -15.60 -0.66 20.84
N GLY A 142 -14.44 -0.97 20.27
CA GLY A 142 -14.15 -0.85 18.85
C GLY A 142 -14.27 0.59 18.37
N GLU A 143 -14.70 0.76 17.12
CA GLU A 143 -14.85 2.07 16.50
C GLU A 143 -16.30 2.51 16.35
N ASP A 144 -16.52 3.82 16.30
CA ASP A 144 -17.77 4.37 15.82
C ASP A 144 -17.91 4.32 14.29
N ALA A 145 -19.05 4.78 13.76
CA ALA A 145 -19.34 4.76 12.33
C ALA A 145 -18.42 5.67 11.50
N ASP A 146 -17.69 6.57 12.16
CA ASP A 146 -16.76 7.50 11.55
C ASP A 146 -15.29 7.01 11.68
N GLY A 147 -15.07 5.80 12.23
CA GLY A 147 -13.75 5.18 12.40
C GLY A 147 -12.99 5.67 13.64
N ASN A 148 -13.65 6.32 14.60
CA ASN A 148 -12.97 6.75 15.83
C ASN A 148 -13.01 5.65 16.88
N TRP A 149 -11.86 5.26 17.40
CA TRP A 149 -11.78 4.29 18.50
C TRP A 149 -12.47 4.82 19.77
N LEU A 150 -13.35 4.00 20.34
CA LEU A 150 -14.25 4.37 21.43
C LEU A 150 -13.66 4.12 22.83
N GLY A 151 -12.52 3.43 22.91
CA GLY A 151 -11.82 3.13 24.15
C GLY A 151 -12.38 1.92 24.91
N LEU A 152 -12.17 1.90 26.22
CA LEU A 152 -12.42 0.76 27.11
C LEU A 152 -13.55 1.04 28.12
N ALA A 153 -14.39 0.04 28.39
CA ALA A 153 -15.45 0.12 29.40
C ALA A 153 -15.56 -1.14 30.27
N ASP A 154 -15.77 -0.95 31.57
CA ASP A 154 -15.93 -2.03 32.57
C ASP A 154 -17.23 -2.80 32.34
N ASP A 155 -17.13 -4.09 32.02
CA ASP A 155 -18.27 -5.00 31.90
C ASP A 155 -18.16 -6.21 32.85
N SER A 156 -17.34 -6.06 33.90
CA SER A 156 -17.00 -7.13 34.85
C SER A 156 -18.23 -7.80 35.47
N ASP A 157 -19.20 -7.00 35.92
CA ASP A 157 -20.41 -7.49 36.61
C ASP A 157 -21.34 -8.31 35.68
N ALA A 158 -21.27 -8.07 34.37
CA ALA A 158 -22.08 -8.78 33.38
C ALA A 158 -21.43 -10.10 32.95
N ARG A 159 -20.10 -10.09 32.83
CA ARG A 159 -19.31 -11.14 32.17
C ARG A 159 -18.59 -12.09 33.12
N PHE A 160 -18.14 -11.62 34.28
CA PHE A 160 -17.45 -12.46 35.26
C PHE A 160 -18.37 -13.03 36.35
N PRO A 161 -18.16 -14.30 36.75
CA PRO A 161 -18.82 -14.86 37.91
C PRO A 161 -18.17 -14.34 39.20
N THR A 162 -18.95 -14.21 40.27
CA THR A 162 -18.35 -13.94 41.59
C THR A 162 -17.54 -15.15 42.06
N LEU A 163 -16.24 -14.95 42.24
CA LEU A 163 -15.31 -15.95 42.75
C LEU A 163 -15.56 -16.22 44.23
N VAL A 164 -16.03 -17.44 44.53
CA VAL A 164 -16.38 -17.88 45.90
C VAL A 164 -15.71 -19.19 46.31
N SER A 165 -15.00 -19.84 45.38
CA SER A 165 -14.31 -21.11 45.60
C SER A 165 -13.07 -20.96 46.50
N ASP A 166 -12.47 -19.77 46.51
CA ASP A 166 -11.52 -19.28 47.51
C ASP A 166 -11.55 -17.75 47.60
N GLN A 167 -10.82 -17.16 48.54
CA GLN A 167 -10.66 -15.70 48.66
C GLN A 167 -9.78 -15.19 47.50
N PRO A 168 -10.22 -14.23 46.66
CA PRO A 168 -9.39 -13.68 45.58
C PRO A 168 -8.21 -12.88 46.12
N LEU A 169 -7.03 -13.45 45.96
CA LEU A 169 -5.72 -12.85 46.23
C LEU A 169 -4.86 -13.19 45.01
N ILE A 170 -5.25 -12.67 43.85
CA ILE A 170 -4.70 -13.12 42.57
C ILE A 170 -3.38 -12.39 42.32
N CYS A 171 -2.38 -13.11 41.83
CA CYS A 171 -1.08 -12.54 41.45
C CYS A 171 -0.85 -12.55 39.94
N ALA A 172 -1.46 -13.47 39.20
CA ALA A 172 -1.23 -13.58 37.77
C ALA A 172 -2.47 -14.07 37.02
N VAL A 173 -2.56 -13.73 35.75
CA VAL A 173 -3.59 -14.15 34.81
C VAL A 173 -2.97 -14.61 33.49
N TRP A 174 -3.61 -15.58 32.85
CA TRP A 174 -3.31 -15.94 31.46
C TRP A 174 -4.58 -16.43 30.75
N ALA A 175 -4.62 -16.32 29.43
CA ALA A 175 -5.73 -16.79 28.60
C ALA A 175 -5.32 -17.88 27.60
N GLY A 176 -6.27 -18.73 27.21
CA GLY A 176 -6.08 -19.74 26.18
C GLY A 176 -7.34 -20.60 25.99
N ASP A 177 -7.55 -21.16 24.79
CA ASP A 177 -8.65 -22.10 24.53
C ASP A 177 -8.35 -23.48 25.14
N LEU A 178 -8.57 -23.62 26.45
CA LEU A 178 -8.32 -24.85 27.18
C LEU A 178 -9.36 -25.93 26.86
N THR A 179 -10.55 -25.55 26.37
CA THR A 179 -11.64 -26.51 26.08
C THR A 179 -11.73 -26.97 24.64
N GLY A 180 -10.95 -26.36 23.73
CA GLY A 180 -10.99 -26.61 22.29
C GLY A 180 -12.28 -26.11 21.64
N ASN A 181 -12.94 -25.10 22.23
CA ASN A 181 -14.21 -24.56 21.75
C ASN A 181 -14.04 -23.30 20.87
N GLY A 182 -12.81 -22.84 20.65
CA GLY A 182 -12.47 -21.63 19.92
C GLY A 182 -12.61 -20.34 20.71
N ALA A 183 -12.82 -20.40 22.03
CA ALA A 183 -12.97 -19.24 22.90
C ALA A 183 -11.84 -19.18 23.94
N GLN A 184 -11.41 -17.97 24.29
CA GLN A 184 -10.33 -17.77 25.25
C GLN A 184 -10.83 -17.97 26.68
N ASP A 185 -10.32 -18.99 27.38
CA ASP A 185 -10.58 -19.26 28.80
C ASP A 185 -9.54 -18.53 29.67
N LEU A 186 -9.85 -18.27 30.95
CA LEU A 186 -8.95 -17.53 31.85
C LEU A 186 -8.49 -18.38 33.04
N TYR A 187 -7.19 -18.37 33.32
CA TYR A 187 -6.61 -19.01 34.49
C TYR A 187 -6.00 -17.97 35.44
N PHE A 188 -6.44 -17.98 36.71
CA PHE A 188 -5.97 -17.02 37.72
C PHE A 188 -5.16 -17.72 38.80
N VAL A 189 -3.91 -17.28 38.99
CA VAL A 189 -3.01 -17.83 40.01
C VAL A 189 -3.20 -17.09 41.33
N ASN A 190 -3.54 -17.83 42.38
CA ASN A 190 -3.93 -17.26 43.67
C ASN A 190 -2.84 -17.49 44.74
N TYR A 191 -2.71 -16.56 45.69
CA TYR A 191 -1.73 -16.66 46.77
C TYR A 191 -2.35 -16.63 48.17
N ARG A 192 -1.69 -17.31 49.11
CA ARG A 192 -1.98 -17.22 50.55
C ARG A 192 -0.70 -17.38 51.36
N VAL A 193 -0.47 -16.44 52.27
CA VAL A 193 0.58 -16.55 53.28
C VAL A 193 0.17 -17.53 54.39
N ASN A 194 1.12 -18.32 54.91
CA ASN A 194 0.84 -19.43 55.83
C ASN A 194 0.18 -18.97 57.16
N SER A 195 0.47 -17.74 57.61
CA SER A 195 -0.18 -17.08 58.76
C SER A 195 -1.65 -16.71 58.51
N GLY A 196 -2.10 -16.69 57.26
CA GLY A 196 -3.43 -16.28 56.79
C GLY A 196 -4.47 -17.39 56.65
N GLY A 197 -4.14 -18.65 56.95
CA GLY A 197 -5.16 -19.71 57.12
C GLY A 197 -5.08 -20.94 56.19
N GLY A 198 -4.01 -21.15 55.43
CA GLY A 198 -3.77 -22.41 54.70
C GLY A 198 -3.50 -22.25 53.20
N THR A 199 -3.64 -23.35 52.45
CA THR A 199 -3.45 -23.48 50.99
C THR A 199 -4.40 -22.59 50.19
N ALA A 200 -3.86 -21.80 49.25
CA ALA A 200 -4.67 -21.03 48.28
C ALA A 200 -5.25 -21.95 47.21
N LYS A 201 -6.29 -21.51 46.51
CA LYS A 201 -6.75 -22.18 45.29
C LYS A 201 -6.84 -21.17 44.16
N ASP A 202 -6.23 -21.54 43.05
CA ASP A 202 -6.35 -20.87 41.76
C ASP A 202 -7.78 -21.00 41.23
N PHE A 203 -8.11 -20.16 40.25
CA PHE A 203 -9.42 -20.15 39.59
C PHE A 203 -9.26 -20.45 38.11
N LEU A 204 -10.22 -21.16 37.53
CA LEU A 204 -10.29 -21.44 36.10
C LEU A 204 -11.68 -21.07 35.62
N LEU A 205 -11.73 -20.03 34.80
CA LEU A 205 -12.93 -19.48 34.21
C LEU A 205 -13.05 -19.96 32.77
N ILE A 206 -14.15 -20.61 32.44
CA ILE A 206 -14.44 -21.10 31.09
C ILE A 206 -15.37 -20.13 30.39
N ASN A 207 -14.99 -19.75 29.17
CA ASN A 207 -15.72 -18.84 28.30
C ASN A 207 -16.74 -19.61 27.45
N ASP A 208 -17.93 -19.05 27.31
CA ASP A 208 -18.97 -19.60 26.43
C ASP A 208 -18.86 -19.16 24.96
N GLY A 209 -17.83 -18.37 24.63
CA GLY A 209 -17.57 -17.82 23.30
C GLY A 209 -18.20 -16.45 23.06
N THR A 210 -18.74 -15.82 24.11
CA THR A 210 -19.31 -14.47 24.05
C THR A 210 -18.78 -13.58 25.17
N GLY A 211 -17.60 -13.90 25.69
CA GLY A 211 -16.99 -13.24 26.85
C GLY A 211 -17.75 -13.44 28.15
N HIS A 212 -18.64 -14.44 28.26
CA HIS A 212 -19.33 -14.76 29.50
C HIS A 212 -18.69 -15.98 30.16
N PHE A 213 -18.25 -15.81 31.40
CA PHE A 213 -17.39 -16.78 32.07
C PHE A 213 -18.09 -17.55 33.19
N THR A 214 -17.70 -18.80 33.38
CA THR A 214 -18.11 -19.65 34.52
C THR A 214 -16.90 -20.20 35.27
N ASP A 215 -16.88 -20.11 36.61
CA ASP A 215 -15.85 -20.77 37.44
C ASP A 215 -16.07 -22.28 37.44
N GLU A 216 -15.29 -23.00 36.64
CA GLU A 216 -15.35 -24.45 36.48
C GLU A 216 -14.14 -25.18 37.07
N GLY A 217 -13.22 -24.47 37.71
CA GLY A 217 -11.96 -25.03 38.16
C GLY A 217 -12.12 -26.22 39.11
N ALA A 218 -13.10 -26.17 40.03
CA ALA A 218 -13.33 -27.24 40.98
C ALA A 218 -13.74 -28.57 40.30
N SER A 219 -14.49 -28.51 39.19
CA SER A 219 -14.90 -29.69 38.41
C SER A 219 -13.79 -30.22 37.52
N ARG A 220 -12.96 -29.34 36.94
CA ARG A 220 -11.96 -29.67 35.91
C ARG A 220 -10.60 -30.07 36.48
N ALA A 221 -10.12 -29.33 37.48
CA ALA A 221 -8.78 -29.48 38.05
C ALA A 221 -8.79 -29.92 39.53
N GLY A 222 -9.89 -29.70 40.25
CA GLY A 222 -10.06 -30.18 41.62
C GLY A 222 -8.98 -29.69 42.59
N ASN A 223 -8.13 -30.60 43.11
CA ASN A 223 -7.04 -30.22 44.02
C ASN A 223 -5.77 -29.74 43.29
N LEU A 224 -5.70 -29.82 41.96
CA LEU A 224 -4.57 -29.32 41.18
C LEU A 224 -4.49 -27.78 41.20
N LEU A 225 -5.60 -27.13 41.49
CA LEU A 225 -5.70 -25.68 41.71
C LEU A 225 -5.00 -25.20 42.98
N ASN A 226 -4.62 -26.09 43.90
CA ASN A 226 -4.01 -25.65 45.16
C ASN A 226 -2.73 -24.83 44.88
N SER A 227 -2.37 -23.87 45.73
CA SER A 227 -1.14 -23.09 45.56
C SER A 227 -0.56 -22.77 46.93
N ALA A 228 0.75 -22.92 47.08
CA ALA A 228 1.47 -22.59 48.31
C ALA A 228 2.13 -21.21 48.18
N PHE A 229 1.32 -20.22 47.81
CA PHE A 229 1.74 -18.93 47.25
C PHE A 229 2.15 -19.12 45.77
N GLY A 230 1.23 -18.85 44.85
CA GLY A 230 1.50 -18.78 43.41
C GLY A 230 1.60 -17.33 42.99
N THR A 231 2.50 -17.04 42.06
CA THR A 231 2.83 -15.69 41.58
C THR A 231 2.92 -15.60 40.06
N ALA A 232 3.00 -16.73 39.34
CA ALA A 232 3.08 -16.77 37.89
C ALA A 232 2.33 -17.97 37.32
N GLY A 233 1.75 -17.80 36.13
CA GLY A 233 1.10 -18.84 35.36
C GLY A 233 1.11 -18.49 33.87
N GLN A 234 1.22 -19.50 33.01
CA GLN A 234 1.16 -19.37 31.55
C GLN A 234 0.43 -20.58 30.96
N ILE A 235 -0.14 -20.43 29.76
CA ILE A 235 -0.86 -21.49 29.05
C ILE A 235 -0.17 -21.74 27.71
N HIS A 236 0.27 -22.97 27.48
CA HIS A 236 1.04 -23.38 26.29
C HIS A 236 0.85 -24.87 26.00
N ASP A 237 0.99 -25.31 24.74
CA ASP A 237 1.09 -26.74 24.39
C ASP A 237 2.50 -27.25 24.77
N MET A 238 2.66 -27.71 26.02
CA MET A 238 3.99 -28.02 26.55
C MET A 238 4.54 -29.35 26.05
N ASP A 239 3.66 -30.27 25.63
CA ASP A 239 4.03 -31.63 25.23
C ASP A 239 3.79 -31.97 23.75
N GLY A 240 3.34 -30.98 22.97
CA GLY A 240 3.26 -30.99 21.51
C GLY A 240 2.14 -31.84 20.96
N ASP A 241 1.07 -32.03 21.72
CA ASP A 241 -0.05 -32.89 21.33
C ASP A 241 -1.25 -32.15 20.72
N GLY A 242 -1.18 -30.82 20.70
CA GLY A 242 -2.13 -29.91 20.08
C GLY A 242 -3.20 -29.38 21.04
N ASP A 243 -3.15 -29.68 22.33
CA ASP A 243 -3.94 -29.00 23.35
C ASP A 243 -3.09 -28.05 24.24
N LEU A 244 -3.76 -27.09 24.88
CA LEU A 244 -3.09 -26.11 25.72
C LEU A 244 -3.04 -26.60 27.18
N ASP A 245 -1.84 -26.60 27.76
CA ASP A 245 -1.56 -26.96 29.15
C ASP A 245 -1.44 -25.74 30.06
N ILE A 246 -1.62 -25.96 31.37
CA ILE A 246 -1.41 -24.89 32.37
C ILE A 246 -0.06 -25.10 33.07
N VAL A 247 0.83 -24.11 32.95
CA VAL A 247 2.06 -24.02 33.75
C VAL A 247 1.85 -23.00 34.87
N LYS A 248 2.22 -23.36 36.10
CA LYS A 248 2.07 -22.49 37.28
C LYS A 248 3.18 -22.71 38.30
N ASN A 249 3.43 -21.74 39.15
CA ASN A 249 4.39 -21.92 40.25
C ASN A 249 3.73 -22.11 41.63
N THR A 250 4.50 -22.65 42.57
CA THR A 250 4.11 -22.79 43.97
C THR A 250 5.33 -22.66 44.87
N THR A 251 5.41 -21.57 45.64
CA THR A 251 6.71 -21.02 46.06
C THR A 251 7.10 -21.28 47.50
N LEU A 252 6.22 -21.03 48.49
CA LEU A 252 6.65 -20.87 49.88
C LEU A 252 6.65 -22.16 50.72
N TYR A 253 5.73 -23.09 50.46
CA TYR A 253 5.59 -24.31 51.25
C TYR A 253 5.04 -25.50 50.45
N ASN A 254 5.05 -26.70 51.02
CA ASN A 254 4.52 -27.88 50.34
C ASN A 254 3.00 -27.97 50.54
N VAL A 255 2.24 -28.15 49.46
CA VAL A 255 0.79 -28.41 49.52
C VAL A 255 0.43 -29.63 48.70
N PHE A 256 -0.69 -30.27 49.02
CA PHE A 256 -1.21 -31.44 48.31
C PHE A 256 -1.85 -31.00 46.98
N PRO A 257 -1.75 -31.76 45.86
CA PRO A 257 -1.18 -33.11 45.73
C PRO A 257 0.33 -33.22 45.49
N TRP A 258 1.03 -32.16 45.09
CA TRP A 258 2.47 -32.26 44.78
C TRP A 258 3.36 -32.54 45.98
N ASN A 259 3.01 -32.02 47.15
CA ASN A 259 3.80 -32.11 48.38
C ASN A 259 5.27 -31.65 48.22
N SER A 260 5.54 -30.78 47.25
CA SER A 260 6.84 -30.18 46.94
C SER A 260 6.65 -28.83 46.26
N ARG A 261 7.40 -27.80 46.66
CA ARG A 261 7.50 -26.52 45.94
C ARG A 261 8.11 -26.72 44.53
N GLY A 262 7.85 -25.80 43.61
CA GLY A 262 8.38 -25.83 42.24
C GLY A 262 7.48 -25.17 41.19
N VAL A 263 7.83 -25.36 39.93
CA VAL A 263 6.97 -25.06 38.76
C VAL A 263 6.25 -26.34 38.37
N ILE A 264 4.95 -26.25 38.17
CA ILE A 264 4.04 -27.37 37.93
C ILE A 264 3.40 -27.18 36.56
N VAL A 265 3.41 -28.21 35.72
CA VAL A 265 2.56 -28.30 34.52
C VAL A 265 1.38 -29.20 34.83
N LEU A 266 0.18 -28.78 34.43
CA LEU A 266 -1.05 -29.55 34.43
C LEU A 266 -1.35 -29.89 32.97
N PHE A 267 -1.27 -31.18 32.63
CA PHE A 267 -1.53 -31.63 31.27
C PHE A 267 -3.03 -31.63 31.02
N ASN A 268 -3.48 -31.00 29.94
CA ASN A 268 -4.87 -30.99 29.50
C ASN A 268 -5.23 -32.34 28.84
N ASP A 269 -6.48 -32.55 28.45
CA ASP A 269 -6.89 -33.76 27.69
C ASP A 269 -7.68 -33.39 26.42
N GLY A 270 -7.50 -32.15 25.96
CA GLY A 270 -8.16 -31.51 24.83
C GLY A 270 -9.57 -31.03 25.13
N THR A 271 -10.04 -31.16 26.36
CA THR A 271 -11.42 -30.78 26.75
C THR A 271 -11.47 -29.87 27.97
N GLY A 272 -10.32 -29.38 28.43
CA GLY A 272 -10.14 -28.56 29.61
C GLY A 272 -10.24 -29.36 30.90
N ASN A 273 -9.83 -30.62 30.90
CA ASN A 273 -9.69 -31.44 32.12
C ASN A 273 -8.24 -31.85 32.30
N PHE A 274 -7.78 -31.90 33.55
CA PHE A 274 -6.36 -32.09 33.84
C PHE A 274 -6.12 -33.42 34.58
N PRO A 275 -5.99 -34.56 33.88
CA PRO A 275 -5.89 -35.88 34.49
C PRO A 275 -4.55 -36.15 35.17
N THR A 276 -3.48 -35.48 34.70
CA THR A 276 -2.09 -35.69 35.11
C THR A 276 -1.39 -34.34 35.28
N TRP A 277 -0.22 -34.38 35.93
CA TRP A 277 0.60 -33.20 36.18
C TRP A 277 2.03 -33.62 36.45
N GLN A 278 2.98 -32.69 36.27
CA GLN A 278 4.38 -32.88 36.62
C GLN A 278 4.93 -31.65 37.36
N ASN A 279 5.81 -31.88 38.35
CA ASN A 279 6.63 -30.81 38.91
C ASN A 279 7.95 -30.75 38.14
N LEU A 280 8.13 -29.68 37.36
CA LEU A 280 9.28 -29.45 36.48
C LEU A 280 10.53 -29.06 37.28
N VAL A 281 10.35 -28.32 38.38
CA VAL A 281 11.46 -27.80 39.21
C VAL A 281 11.25 -28.16 40.69
N PRO A 282 11.38 -29.44 41.09
CA PRO A 282 11.02 -29.87 42.43
C PRO A 282 11.98 -29.34 43.50
N SER A 283 11.42 -28.98 44.66
CA SER A 283 12.13 -28.46 45.85
C SER A 283 12.76 -27.07 45.69
N ALA A 284 12.48 -26.38 44.59
CA ALA A 284 12.83 -24.98 44.35
C ALA A 284 11.93 -24.00 45.14
N SER A 285 12.22 -22.70 45.04
CA SER A 285 11.38 -21.58 45.47
C SER A 285 11.24 -20.61 44.29
N PRO A 286 10.53 -20.99 43.20
CA PRO A 286 10.40 -20.14 42.02
C PRO A 286 9.42 -18.98 42.25
N TYR A 287 9.69 -17.80 41.68
CA TYR A 287 8.80 -16.63 41.75
C TYR A 287 8.20 -16.30 40.39
N MET A 288 9.02 -16.04 39.39
CA MET A 288 8.57 -15.84 38.02
C MET A 288 9.22 -16.87 37.11
N PHE A 289 8.61 -17.12 35.96
CA PHE A 289 9.15 -17.96 34.92
C PHE A 289 8.60 -17.51 33.57
N GLU A 290 9.34 -17.82 32.51
CA GLU A 290 8.96 -17.57 31.12
C GLU A 290 9.11 -18.87 30.32
N VAL A 291 8.16 -19.16 29.43
CA VAL A 291 8.11 -20.39 28.62
C VAL A 291 8.29 -20.03 27.14
N VAL A 292 9.43 -20.42 26.57
CA VAL A 292 9.84 -20.08 25.19
C VAL A 292 10.74 -21.20 24.66
N ASP A 293 10.78 -21.43 23.35
CA ASP A 293 11.82 -22.26 22.71
C ASP A 293 13.14 -21.48 22.58
N PHE A 294 13.98 -21.50 23.62
CA PHE A 294 15.22 -20.72 23.68
C PHE A 294 16.34 -21.28 22.78
N ASN A 295 16.21 -22.49 22.23
CA ASN A 295 17.26 -23.12 21.41
C ASN A 295 16.81 -23.45 19.98
N GLY A 296 15.60 -23.07 19.61
CA GLY A 296 15.03 -23.27 18.28
C GLY A 296 14.86 -24.75 17.89
N ASP A 297 14.73 -25.67 18.85
CA ASP A 297 14.58 -27.10 18.56
C ASP A 297 13.12 -27.57 18.40
N GLY A 298 12.18 -26.65 18.55
CA GLY A 298 10.74 -26.85 18.44
C GLY A 298 10.10 -27.36 19.73
N LEU A 299 10.81 -27.37 20.85
CA LEU A 299 10.29 -27.72 22.17
C LEU A 299 10.33 -26.51 23.11
N LEU A 300 9.30 -26.36 23.94
CA LEU A 300 9.25 -25.24 24.90
C LEU A 300 10.20 -25.45 26.09
N ASP A 301 11.11 -24.50 26.27
CA ASP A 301 12.03 -24.37 27.39
C ASP A 301 11.45 -23.48 28.49
N LEU A 302 12.12 -23.45 29.66
CA LEU A 302 11.71 -22.57 30.77
C LEU A 302 12.89 -21.80 31.37
N TYR A 303 12.79 -20.47 31.40
CA TYR A 303 13.60 -19.62 32.27
C TYR A 303 12.88 -19.48 33.62
N VAL A 304 13.57 -19.74 34.74
CA VAL A 304 12.95 -19.75 36.08
C VAL A 304 13.75 -18.87 37.04
N VAL A 305 13.10 -17.83 37.57
CA VAL A 305 13.62 -16.99 38.64
C VAL A 305 13.39 -17.68 39.99
N ASP A 306 14.45 -17.88 40.76
CA ASP A 306 14.40 -18.66 42.01
C ASP A 306 15.24 -18.04 43.14
N ASP A 307 14.75 -18.14 44.37
CA ASP A 307 15.43 -17.61 45.57
C ASP A 307 16.89 -18.04 45.73
N GLY A 308 17.21 -19.25 45.26
CA GLY A 308 18.55 -19.80 45.36
C GLY A 308 19.45 -19.36 44.21
N ALA A 309 19.03 -19.68 43.00
CA ALA A 309 19.69 -19.31 41.75
C ALA A 309 18.73 -19.55 40.58
N ASP A 310 18.70 -18.60 39.66
CA ASP A 310 17.93 -18.69 38.42
C ASP A 310 18.41 -19.85 37.55
N LYS A 311 17.47 -20.42 36.79
CA LYS A 311 17.65 -21.67 36.06
C LYS A 311 17.10 -21.55 34.65
N ILE A 312 17.79 -22.18 33.71
CA ILE A 312 17.25 -22.51 32.39
C ILE A 312 16.99 -24.02 32.34
N LEU A 313 15.80 -24.40 31.89
CA LEU A 313 15.39 -25.78 31.64
C LEU A 313 15.21 -25.95 30.14
N THR A 314 16.17 -26.58 29.49
CA THR A 314 16.09 -26.90 28.07
C THR A 314 15.39 -28.25 27.88
N ALA A 315 14.28 -28.28 27.15
CA ALA A 315 13.52 -29.47 26.84
C ALA A 315 14.36 -30.46 26.03
N THR A 316 14.10 -31.75 26.23
CA THR A 316 14.86 -32.84 25.59
C THR A 316 13.96 -33.99 25.13
N SER A 317 12.75 -34.05 25.65
CA SER A 317 11.74 -35.04 25.28
C SER A 317 10.40 -34.68 25.90
N HIS A 318 9.32 -34.96 25.19
CA HIS A 318 7.97 -34.97 25.72
C HIS A 318 7.32 -36.35 25.53
N THR A 319 6.30 -36.65 26.33
CA THR A 319 5.33 -37.71 26.08
C THR A 319 3.96 -37.13 26.42
N PRO A 320 3.05 -37.03 25.42
CA PRO A 320 1.71 -36.46 25.59
C PRO A 320 1.00 -36.97 26.84
N ASP A 321 0.40 -36.06 27.61
CA ASP A 321 -0.34 -36.25 28.86
C ASP A 321 0.45 -36.88 30.01
N VAL A 322 1.77 -37.06 29.87
CA VAL A 322 2.52 -37.97 30.74
C VAL A 322 3.72 -37.32 31.38
N ASN A 323 4.69 -36.85 30.58
CA ASN A 323 5.88 -36.21 31.12
C ASN A 323 6.66 -35.37 30.11
N LEU A 324 7.43 -34.44 30.68
CA LEU A 324 8.44 -33.65 30.02
C LEU A 324 9.82 -33.94 30.62
N GLY A 325 10.84 -33.99 29.77
CA GLY A 325 12.23 -34.21 30.14
C GLY A 325 13.06 -32.98 29.84
N PHE A 326 13.80 -32.49 30.85
CA PHE A 326 14.62 -31.28 30.74
C PHE A 326 16.08 -31.54 31.12
N ASN A 327 16.98 -30.78 30.49
CA ASN A 327 18.31 -30.51 30.98
C ASN A 327 18.30 -29.18 31.74
N THR A 328 18.61 -29.20 33.04
CA THR A 328 18.55 -27.99 33.89
C THR A 328 19.94 -27.43 34.17
N VAL A 329 20.14 -26.14 33.93
CA VAL A 329 21.36 -25.41 34.25
C VAL A 329 21.03 -24.25 35.20
N ASN A 330 21.79 -24.11 36.29
CA ASN A 330 21.75 -22.91 37.12
C ASN A 330 22.71 -21.87 36.53
N LEU A 331 22.24 -20.66 36.25
CA LEU A 331 23.03 -19.63 35.57
C LEU A 331 24.17 -19.06 36.44
N ASN A 332 23.92 -18.87 37.73
CA ASN A 332 24.89 -18.37 38.72
C ASN A 332 25.57 -17.03 38.34
N PHE A 333 24.89 -16.18 37.57
CA PHE A 333 25.37 -14.84 37.26
C PHE A 333 25.36 -13.93 38.50
N SER A 334 26.26 -12.95 38.57
CA SER A 334 26.32 -12.02 39.72
C SER A 334 25.08 -11.13 39.83
N SER A 335 24.40 -10.89 38.69
CA SER A 335 23.11 -10.23 38.54
C SER A 335 21.93 -11.07 39.03
N SER A 336 22.00 -12.40 38.85
CA SER A 336 20.94 -13.36 39.23
C SER A 336 20.86 -13.68 40.75
N ASN A 337 21.16 -12.73 41.63
CA ASN A 337 21.38 -12.98 43.07
C ASN A 337 20.11 -13.06 43.94
N GLY A 338 19.05 -13.65 43.36
CA GLY A 338 17.84 -14.11 44.05
C GLY A 338 16.80 -13.00 44.27
N PHE A 339 15.57 -13.31 43.83
CA PHE A 339 14.36 -12.47 43.79
C PHE A 339 14.37 -11.35 42.75
N GLY A 340 14.22 -11.71 41.47
CA GLY A 340 13.82 -10.80 40.40
C GLY A 340 12.29 -10.68 40.29
N GLY A 341 11.83 -9.58 39.70
CA GLY A 341 10.42 -9.32 39.39
C GLY A 341 9.97 -10.11 38.15
N ASN A 342 9.16 -9.47 37.30
CA ASN A 342 8.67 -10.04 36.04
C ASN A 342 9.84 -10.42 35.11
N VAL A 343 9.61 -11.43 34.29
CA VAL A 343 10.52 -11.95 33.28
C VAL A 343 9.81 -11.82 31.95
N HIS A 344 10.50 -11.28 30.95
CA HIS A 344 9.99 -11.17 29.59
C HIS A 344 11.08 -11.63 28.62
N ALA A 345 10.66 -12.16 27.47
CA ALA A 345 11.57 -12.60 26.41
C ALA A 345 11.25 -11.90 25.10
N ALA A 346 12.28 -11.46 24.39
CA ALA A 346 12.21 -10.82 23.09
C ALA A 346 13.56 -10.96 22.38
N ASP A 347 13.58 -10.90 21.06
CA ASP A 347 14.82 -10.88 20.27
C ASP A 347 15.39 -9.45 20.30
N LEU A 348 16.32 -9.16 21.22
CA LEU A 348 16.80 -7.78 21.44
C LEU A 348 17.91 -7.38 20.45
N ASP A 349 18.60 -8.36 19.87
CA ASP A 349 19.69 -8.13 18.90
C ASP A 349 19.39 -8.63 17.48
N LEU A 350 18.17 -9.08 17.24
CA LEU A 350 17.61 -9.50 15.94
C LEU A 350 18.37 -10.67 15.31
N ASP A 351 18.91 -11.57 16.14
CA ASP A 351 19.65 -12.74 15.68
C ASP A 351 18.77 -14.00 15.50
N GLY A 352 17.49 -13.89 15.85
CA GLY A 352 16.46 -14.91 15.70
C GLY A 352 16.26 -15.81 16.91
N ASP A 353 16.97 -15.58 18.01
CA ASP A 353 16.70 -16.24 19.29
C ASP A 353 16.21 -15.24 20.37
N LEU A 354 15.38 -15.71 21.31
CA LEU A 354 14.77 -14.79 22.29
C LEU A 354 15.68 -14.63 23.51
N ASP A 355 16.07 -13.38 23.77
CA ASP A 355 16.76 -12.93 24.97
C ASP A 355 15.85 -12.84 26.17
N VAL A 356 16.42 -12.60 27.35
CA VAL A 356 15.64 -12.49 28.60
C VAL A 356 15.93 -11.20 29.35
N VAL A 357 14.87 -10.49 29.71
CA VAL A 357 14.89 -9.34 30.63
C VAL A 357 14.21 -9.73 31.94
N VAL A 358 14.89 -9.48 33.06
CA VAL A 358 14.39 -9.76 34.41
C VAL A 358 14.38 -8.48 35.22
N SER A 359 13.21 -8.08 35.72
CA SER A 359 13.05 -6.89 36.57
C SER A 359 13.71 -7.07 37.95
N ASP A 360 14.01 -5.94 38.60
CA ASP A 360 14.86 -5.86 39.81
C ASP A 360 14.14 -6.27 41.11
N VAL A 361 12.88 -5.85 41.28
CA VAL A 361 12.26 -5.66 42.60
C VAL A 361 11.22 -6.74 42.97
N ASP A 362 11.17 -7.04 44.29
CA ASP A 362 10.14 -7.82 45.00
C ASP A 362 9.14 -6.89 45.74
N VAL A 363 7.84 -7.26 45.72
CA VAL A 363 6.69 -6.69 46.46
C VAL A 363 6.87 -6.55 47.99
N ASP A 364 7.83 -7.26 48.60
CA ASP A 364 7.98 -7.39 50.06
C ASP A 364 9.26 -6.74 50.67
N ILE A 365 10.17 -6.15 49.87
CA ILE A 365 11.37 -5.43 50.34
C ILE A 365 11.31 -3.97 49.87
N PRO A 366 11.69 -2.96 50.68
CA PRO A 366 11.65 -1.56 50.26
C PRO A 366 12.33 -1.30 48.91
N PRO A 367 11.56 -1.01 47.83
CA PRO A 367 12.05 -1.07 46.46
C PRO A 367 13.13 -0.05 46.13
N CYS A 368 12.97 1.18 46.60
CA CYS A 368 13.75 2.32 46.10
C CYS A 368 15.21 2.37 46.59
N ASN A 369 15.72 1.33 47.28
CA ASN A 369 17.07 1.29 47.85
C ASN A 369 17.64 -0.15 47.97
N SER A 370 17.29 -1.06 47.05
CA SER A 370 17.70 -2.48 47.10
C SER A 370 19.16 -2.72 46.65
N SER A 371 19.78 -1.78 45.94
CA SER A 371 21.08 -1.91 45.24
C SER A 371 21.13 -3.06 44.21
N ARG A 372 19.96 -3.57 43.83
CA ARG A 372 19.77 -4.56 42.77
C ARG A 372 19.67 -3.83 41.42
N ARG A 373 19.58 -4.63 40.36
CA ARG A 373 19.43 -4.17 38.99
C ARG A 373 18.53 -5.12 38.19
N MET A 374 17.83 -4.57 37.23
CA MET A 374 17.27 -5.29 36.09
C MET A 374 18.42 -6.03 35.38
N ALA A 375 18.17 -7.28 35.02
CA ALA A 375 19.09 -8.09 34.27
C ALA A 375 18.60 -8.21 32.82
N ILE A 376 19.55 -8.17 31.88
CA ILE A 376 19.34 -8.36 30.45
C ILE A 376 20.37 -9.41 30.05
N TYR A 377 19.90 -10.55 29.56
CA TYR A 377 20.72 -11.71 29.24
C TYR A 377 20.59 -12.02 27.74
N GLU A 378 21.75 -12.09 27.09
CA GLU A 378 21.90 -12.56 25.71
C GLU A 378 21.70 -14.07 25.70
N ASN A 379 20.80 -14.53 24.86
CA ASN A 379 20.71 -15.93 24.48
C ASN A 379 21.58 -16.15 23.22
N ASP A 380 22.22 -17.30 23.15
CA ASP A 380 22.99 -17.73 21.98
C ASP A 380 22.69 -19.21 21.82
N ASN A 381 21.58 -19.49 21.16
CA ASN A 381 21.06 -20.80 20.83
C ASN A 381 20.94 -21.71 22.08
N GLY A 382 20.23 -21.21 23.09
CA GLY A 382 20.00 -21.85 24.38
C GLY A 382 21.14 -21.67 25.39
N THR A 383 22.18 -20.91 25.05
CA THR A 383 23.31 -20.60 25.96
C THR A 383 23.27 -19.16 26.43
N PHE A 384 22.73 -18.94 27.63
CA PHE A 384 22.64 -17.60 28.20
C PHE A 384 24.00 -17.02 28.64
N LEU A 385 24.17 -15.72 28.38
CA LEU A 385 25.29 -14.88 28.78
C LEU A 385 24.79 -13.66 29.58
N ASP A 386 25.63 -13.15 30.50
CA ASP A 386 25.40 -11.84 31.16
C ASP A 386 26.42 -10.83 30.60
N PRO A 387 26.12 -10.22 29.43
CA PRO A 387 27.06 -9.34 28.74
C PRO A 387 27.42 -8.12 29.58
N TYR A 388 26.51 -7.68 30.46
CA TYR A 388 26.69 -6.48 31.29
C TYR A 388 27.36 -6.77 32.65
N SER A 389 27.32 -8.00 33.15
CA SER A 389 28.02 -8.47 34.36
C SER A 389 27.88 -7.55 35.59
N ASN A 390 28.93 -6.77 35.94
CA ASN A 390 28.94 -5.84 37.08
C ASN A 390 28.80 -4.37 36.64
N ASN A 391 28.66 -4.10 35.34
CA ASN A 391 28.37 -2.76 34.85
C ASN A 391 26.93 -2.43 35.26
N ASN A 392 26.73 -1.21 35.77
CA ASN A 392 25.42 -0.74 36.20
C ASN A 392 25.09 0.52 35.43
N PHE A 393 24.01 0.48 34.65
CA PHE A 393 23.40 1.69 34.10
C PHE A 393 22.51 2.34 35.17
N ASP A 394 22.31 3.64 35.11
CA ASP A 394 21.48 4.32 36.11
C ASP A 394 19.98 3.98 35.92
N TRP A 395 19.57 3.60 34.71
CA TRP A 395 18.19 3.24 34.36
C TRP A 395 17.79 1.80 34.73
N VAL A 396 18.73 0.85 34.76
CA VAL A 396 18.47 -0.56 35.13
C VAL A 396 18.23 -0.78 36.63
N THR A 397 17.91 0.23 37.43
CA THR A 397 17.72 0.07 38.88
C THR A 397 16.32 0.42 39.31
N ASN A 398 15.79 -0.33 40.28
CA ASN A 398 14.48 -0.07 40.89
C ASN A 398 13.29 -0.17 39.91
N SER A 399 13.35 -1.12 38.97
CA SER A 399 12.26 -1.48 38.05
C SER A 399 11.35 -2.54 38.69
N TYR A 400 10.04 -2.30 38.65
CA TYR A 400 9.02 -3.28 39.07
C TYR A 400 8.72 -4.27 37.94
N ASP A 401 8.38 -3.72 36.78
CA ASP A 401 8.07 -4.43 35.56
C ASP A 401 8.57 -3.63 34.35
N VAL A 402 8.64 -4.29 33.19
CA VAL A 402 8.99 -3.68 31.91
C VAL A 402 8.04 -4.17 30.83
N ALA A 403 7.75 -3.31 29.86
CA ALA A 403 7.26 -3.76 28.56
C ALA A 403 8.42 -3.73 27.56
N LEU A 404 8.52 -4.80 26.76
CA LEU A 404 9.39 -4.89 25.60
C LEU A 404 8.50 -4.68 24.37
N LEU A 405 8.74 -3.58 23.65
CA LEU A 405 7.92 -3.15 22.53
C LEU A 405 8.75 -2.23 21.63
N ASP A 406 8.39 -2.16 20.36
CA ASP A 406 8.94 -1.17 19.44
C ASP A 406 8.08 0.10 19.55
N ILE A 407 8.62 1.15 20.17
CA ILE A 407 7.84 2.36 20.47
C ILE A 407 7.72 3.23 19.22
N ASN A 408 8.81 3.38 18.46
CA ASN A 408 8.89 4.24 17.28
C ASN A 408 8.77 3.48 15.94
N ASN A 409 8.39 2.20 15.97
CA ASN A 409 8.28 1.30 14.82
C ASN A 409 9.58 1.12 14.04
N ASP A 410 10.74 1.33 14.68
CA ASP A 410 12.05 1.33 14.00
C ASP A 410 12.66 -0.07 13.82
N GLY A 411 11.90 -1.11 14.15
CA GLY A 411 12.28 -2.50 14.06
C GLY A 411 13.17 -2.97 15.21
N LEU A 412 13.55 -2.10 16.15
CA LEU A 412 14.30 -2.46 17.35
C LEU A 412 13.37 -2.57 18.56
N VAL A 413 13.68 -3.51 19.45
CA VAL A 413 12.92 -3.67 20.70
C VAL A 413 13.38 -2.64 21.74
N ASP A 414 12.46 -1.77 22.15
CA ASP A 414 12.65 -0.79 23.22
C ASP A 414 12.13 -1.30 24.56
N ILE A 415 12.39 -0.51 25.61
CA ILE A 415 11.98 -0.82 26.97
C ILE A 415 11.23 0.35 27.60
N LEU A 416 9.96 0.14 27.93
CA LEU A 416 9.26 0.98 28.89
C LEU A 416 9.43 0.37 30.29
N SER A 417 10.17 1.06 31.17
CA SER A 417 10.41 0.59 32.53
C SER A 417 9.49 1.28 33.54
N GLY A 418 8.72 0.47 34.27
CA GLY A 418 7.92 0.91 35.41
C GLY A 418 8.79 1.05 36.66
N LYS A 419 9.23 2.26 36.98
CA LYS A 419 10.17 2.49 38.08
C LYS A 419 9.48 2.77 39.40
N CYS A 420 10.26 2.65 40.47
CA CYS A 420 9.90 3.14 41.80
C CYS A 420 9.48 4.61 41.88
N ALA A 421 9.89 5.43 40.91
CA ALA A 421 9.45 6.79 40.78
C ALA A 421 9.34 7.12 39.29
N GLY A 422 8.11 7.18 38.79
CA GLY A 422 7.79 7.42 37.40
C GLY A 422 8.10 6.22 36.50
N TYR A 423 8.47 6.55 35.27
CA TYR A 423 8.72 5.63 34.17
C TYR A 423 10.01 6.08 33.48
N ASP A 424 10.74 5.15 32.89
CA ASP A 424 11.76 5.49 31.89
C ASP A 424 11.36 4.87 30.54
N VAL A 425 11.50 5.63 29.47
CA VAL A 425 11.48 5.12 28.10
C VAL A 425 12.93 4.98 27.65
N ILE A 426 13.36 3.76 27.38
CA ILE A 426 14.72 3.42 26.97
C ILE A 426 14.64 2.86 25.55
N MET A 427 15.14 3.64 24.60
CA MET A 427 15.18 3.29 23.18
C MET A 427 16.44 2.49 22.85
N SER A 428 16.31 1.51 21.97
CA SER A 428 17.45 0.82 21.37
C SER A 428 18.10 1.72 20.31
N ASN A 429 19.42 1.88 20.33
CA ASN A 429 20.16 2.69 19.34
C ASN A 429 21.14 1.82 18.53
N ASN A 430 20.73 0.58 18.23
CA ASN A 430 21.58 -0.43 17.61
C ASN A 430 21.44 -0.41 16.08
N CYS A 431 21.80 0.72 15.47
CA CYS A 431 21.64 0.97 14.04
C CYS A 431 22.18 -0.08 13.08
N ALA A 432 23.20 -0.84 13.48
CA ALA A 432 23.73 -1.91 12.65
C ALA A 432 22.81 -3.13 12.57
N LEU A 433 21.78 -3.20 13.43
CA LEU A 433 20.81 -4.29 13.56
C LEU A 433 19.48 -3.93 12.90
N ALA A 434 19.10 -2.64 12.89
CA ALA A 434 17.86 -2.17 12.28
C ALA A 434 17.78 -2.56 10.80
N ALA A 435 16.65 -3.14 10.39
CA ALA A 435 16.41 -3.52 9.01
C ALA A 435 16.27 -2.28 8.12
N SER A 436 16.66 -2.36 6.84
CA SER A 436 16.43 -1.25 5.91
C SER A 436 14.93 -0.98 5.68
N SER A 437 14.07 -1.97 5.92
CA SER A 437 12.61 -1.81 5.88
C SER A 437 12.05 -0.90 6.99
N ALA A 438 12.89 -0.52 7.96
CA ALA A 438 12.56 0.44 9.01
C ALA A 438 13.03 1.87 8.64
N ASP A 439 13.34 2.13 7.37
CA ASP A 439 13.55 3.45 6.78
C ASP A 439 12.22 3.90 6.16
N PHE A 440 11.34 4.53 6.95
CA PHE A 440 9.97 4.83 6.50
C PHE A 440 9.92 6.06 5.59
N ASP A 441 10.89 6.96 5.70
CA ASP A 441 11.00 8.13 4.83
C ASP A 441 11.94 7.91 3.62
N LEU A 442 12.57 6.73 3.52
CA LEU A 442 13.36 6.24 2.39
C LEU A 442 14.61 7.09 2.13
N ASP A 443 15.21 7.67 3.18
CA ASP A 443 16.40 8.53 3.06
C ASP A 443 17.73 7.74 3.01
N GLY A 444 17.66 6.42 3.19
CA GLY A 444 18.78 5.50 3.22
C GLY A 444 19.36 5.27 4.62
N ILE A 445 18.71 5.77 5.66
CA ILE A 445 19.03 5.57 7.07
C ILE A 445 17.78 5.00 7.76
N PRO A 446 17.85 3.81 8.39
CA PRO A 446 16.74 3.34 9.21
C PRO A 446 16.32 4.39 10.23
N ASP A 447 15.03 4.59 10.43
CA ASP A 447 14.44 5.65 11.27
C ASP A 447 14.96 5.62 12.72
N ALA A 448 15.35 4.44 13.22
CA ALA A 448 16.07 4.26 14.51
C ALA A 448 17.32 5.16 14.65
N CYS A 449 17.90 5.47 13.50
CA CYS A 449 19.22 6.05 13.30
C CYS A 449 19.16 7.38 12.59
N ASP A 450 17.99 7.69 12.04
CA ASP A 450 17.71 9.00 11.53
C ASP A 450 17.43 9.96 12.69
N VAL A 451 18.02 11.13 12.57
CA VAL A 451 17.85 12.22 13.52
C VAL A 451 16.42 12.79 13.39
N CYS A 452 15.75 12.58 12.24
CA CYS A 452 14.41 13.06 11.92
C CYS A 452 13.53 12.02 11.20
N PRO A 453 13.14 10.90 11.85
CA PRO A 453 12.58 9.65 11.28
C PRO A 453 11.21 9.73 10.58
N THR A 454 10.86 10.89 10.06
CA THR A 454 9.63 11.17 9.32
C THR A 454 9.93 12.16 8.18
N ASN A 455 11.21 12.43 7.96
CA ASN A 455 11.72 13.45 7.09
C ASN A 455 12.77 12.79 6.21
N PRO A 456 12.55 12.73 4.88
CA PRO A 456 13.47 12.12 3.92
C PRO A 456 14.84 12.83 3.80
N SER A 457 15.15 13.73 4.75
CA SER A 457 16.41 14.42 4.94
C SER A 457 17.16 13.85 6.15
N PRO A 458 18.28 13.14 5.95
CA PRO A 458 19.03 12.47 7.02
C PRO A 458 19.76 13.42 7.98
N ASP A 459 19.65 14.73 7.76
CA ASP A 459 20.31 15.78 8.53
C ASP A 459 19.32 16.64 9.34
N CYS A 460 18.04 16.29 9.42
CA CYS A 460 17.00 17.12 10.05
C CYS A 460 16.89 18.53 9.46
N GLU A 461 17.36 18.76 8.25
CA GLU A 461 17.03 20.00 7.58
C GLU A 461 15.53 19.92 7.26
N ASP A 462 14.78 20.97 7.58
CA ASP A 462 13.45 21.14 7.01
C ASP A 462 13.65 21.17 5.49
N GLU A 463 13.54 20.01 4.85
CA GLU A 463 13.26 19.92 3.43
C GLU A 463 11.84 20.48 3.32
N THR A 464 11.75 21.80 3.21
CA THR A 464 10.59 22.39 2.54
C THR A 464 10.72 22.02 1.07
N THR A 465 10.59 20.73 0.74
CA THR A 465 10.46 20.19 -0.62
C THR A 465 9.07 20.57 -1.09
N PHE A 466 8.92 21.84 -1.42
CA PHE A 466 7.86 22.23 -2.31
C PHE A 466 8.36 22.07 -3.75
N PRO A 467 7.47 21.79 -4.70
CA PRO A 467 7.88 21.65 -6.09
C PRO A 467 8.48 22.96 -6.64
N GLU A 468 9.62 22.85 -7.31
CA GLU A 468 10.26 23.95 -8.02
C GLU A 468 10.22 23.73 -9.53
N ALA A 469 9.88 24.78 -10.28
CA ALA A 469 9.92 24.77 -11.74
C ALA A 469 11.15 25.50 -12.28
N ASN A 470 11.77 24.93 -13.33
CA ASN A 470 12.90 25.56 -14.00
C ASN A 470 12.48 26.81 -14.78
N THR A 471 12.82 27.99 -14.25
CA THR A 471 12.52 29.29 -14.89
C THR A 471 13.18 29.53 -16.25
N GLY A 472 14.05 28.62 -16.71
CA GLY A 472 14.59 28.60 -18.07
C GLY A 472 13.65 28.02 -19.12
N HIS A 473 12.61 27.28 -18.73
CA HIS A 473 11.59 26.75 -19.64
C HIS A 473 10.53 27.81 -20.01
N SER A 474 9.67 27.53 -20.99
CA SER A 474 8.53 28.42 -21.29
C SER A 474 7.58 28.51 -20.09
N MET A 475 6.76 29.57 -20.01
CA MET A 475 5.80 29.70 -18.91
C MET A 475 4.80 28.54 -18.88
N ALA A 476 4.37 28.02 -20.04
CA ALA A 476 3.50 26.85 -20.09
C ALA A 476 4.18 25.61 -19.51
N ARG A 477 5.46 25.37 -19.88
CA ARG A 477 6.24 24.25 -19.34
C ARG A 477 6.48 24.36 -17.84
N GLN A 478 6.78 25.56 -17.33
CA GLN A 478 6.95 25.79 -15.88
C GLN A 478 5.71 25.39 -15.08
N TRP A 479 4.51 25.77 -15.54
CA TRP A 479 3.26 25.40 -14.87
C TRP A 479 2.80 23.97 -15.15
N ASN A 480 3.24 23.37 -16.26
CA ASN A 480 3.06 21.94 -16.49
C ASN A 480 3.93 21.11 -15.54
N ASP A 481 5.19 21.49 -15.31
CA ASP A 481 6.06 20.85 -14.32
C ASP A 481 5.37 20.90 -12.94
N LEU A 482 4.89 22.07 -12.50
CA LEU A 482 4.14 22.18 -11.24
C LEU A 482 2.83 21.38 -11.23
N LEU A 483 2.11 21.27 -12.35
CA LEU A 483 0.90 20.45 -12.44
C LEU A 483 1.22 18.96 -12.31
N LEU A 484 2.29 18.47 -12.93
CA LEU A 484 2.74 17.09 -12.80
C LEU A 484 3.14 16.78 -11.35
N GLU A 485 3.89 17.68 -10.69
CA GLU A 485 4.18 17.56 -9.25
C GLU A 485 2.91 17.58 -8.39
N SER A 486 1.91 18.35 -8.80
CA SER A 486 0.62 18.39 -8.10
C SER A 486 -0.13 17.08 -8.21
N ILE A 487 -0.01 16.38 -9.34
CA ILE A 487 -0.61 15.06 -9.53
C ILE A 487 0.10 14.02 -8.66
N ARG A 488 1.45 14.08 -8.53
CA ARG A 488 2.21 13.20 -7.62
C ARG A 488 1.82 13.43 -6.16
N GLY A 489 1.60 14.68 -5.77
CA GLY A 489 1.17 15.05 -4.42
C GLY A 489 -0.33 14.84 -4.13
N ASP A 490 -1.06 14.14 -5.01
CA ASP A 490 -2.50 13.88 -4.91
C ASP A 490 -2.80 12.38 -4.95
N PHE A 491 -4.02 11.99 -4.58
CA PHE A 491 -4.47 10.61 -4.72
C PHE A 491 -4.42 10.15 -6.19
N ALA A 492 -4.16 8.86 -6.43
CA ALA A 492 -4.09 8.24 -7.76
C ALA A 492 -5.46 8.20 -8.45
N ARG A 493 -5.80 9.28 -9.16
CA ARG A 493 -7.12 9.53 -9.77
C ARG A 493 -7.02 9.79 -11.27
N PRO A 494 -6.72 8.77 -12.10
CA PRO A 494 -6.39 8.96 -13.52
C PRO A 494 -7.47 9.72 -14.32
N THR A 495 -8.75 9.54 -13.99
CA THR A 495 -9.87 10.28 -14.60
C THR A 495 -9.84 11.76 -14.28
N VAL A 496 -9.65 12.10 -13.00
CA VAL A 496 -9.56 13.49 -12.51
C VAL A 496 -8.30 14.17 -13.04
N HIS A 497 -7.19 13.44 -13.11
CA HIS A 497 -5.89 13.96 -13.56
C HIS A 497 -5.85 14.20 -15.07
N ALA A 498 -6.41 13.31 -15.89
CA ALA A 498 -6.63 13.55 -17.31
C ALA A 498 -7.43 14.84 -17.57
N ARG A 499 -8.48 15.06 -16.77
CA ARG A 499 -9.29 16.28 -16.81
C ARG A 499 -8.52 17.53 -16.39
N ASN A 500 -7.72 17.44 -15.34
CA ASN A 500 -6.87 18.55 -14.88
C ASN A 500 -5.80 18.94 -15.92
N LEU A 501 -5.20 17.95 -16.59
CA LEU A 501 -4.27 18.16 -17.70
C LEU A 501 -4.95 18.87 -18.88
N TRP A 502 -6.15 18.45 -19.28
CA TRP A 502 -6.90 19.10 -20.35
C TRP A 502 -7.30 20.54 -20.01
N HIS A 503 -7.92 20.77 -18.86
CA HIS A 503 -8.36 22.10 -18.43
C HIS A 503 -7.19 23.09 -18.31
N SER A 504 -6.05 22.63 -17.77
CA SER A 504 -4.84 23.43 -17.68
C SER A 504 -4.29 23.77 -19.07
N SER A 505 -4.27 22.80 -19.98
CA SER A 505 -3.81 22.99 -21.35
C SER A 505 -4.68 23.98 -22.13
N MET A 506 -6.01 23.90 -21.95
CA MET A 506 -6.98 24.82 -22.53
C MET A 506 -6.81 26.25 -21.98
N LEU A 507 -6.55 26.40 -20.67
CA LEU A 507 -6.22 27.70 -20.07
C LEU A 507 -4.99 28.33 -20.72
N MET A 508 -3.91 27.55 -20.85
CA MET A 508 -2.64 28.02 -21.38
C MET A 508 -2.74 28.35 -22.87
N TRP A 509 -3.46 27.55 -23.64
CA TRP A 509 -3.76 27.81 -25.04
C TRP A 509 -4.53 29.11 -25.22
N ASP A 510 -5.63 29.30 -24.50
CA ASP A 510 -6.46 30.51 -24.65
C ASP A 510 -5.71 31.77 -24.25
N ALA A 511 -4.89 31.71 -23.19
CA ALA A 511 -4.01 32.81 -22.80
C ALA A 511 -3.04 33.20 -23.93
N TRP A 512 -2.60 32.24 -24.74
CA TRP A 512 -1.74 32.49 -25.90
C TRP A 512 -2.52 32.97 -27.12
N ALA A 513 -3.63 32.31 -27.44
CA ALA A 513 -4.41 32.46 -28.67
C ALA A 513 -5.15 33.79 -28.74
N VAL A 514 -5.70 34.31 -27.64
CA VAL A 514 -6.41 35.61 -27.65
C VAL A 514 -5.49 36.80 -27.99
N MET A 515 -4.18 36.60 -27.96
CA MET A 515 -3.18 37.60 -28.32
C MET A 515 -2.52 37.33 -29.68
N ASP A 516 -2.98 36.30 -30.40
CA ASP A 516 -2.54 35.97 -31.75
C ASP A 516 -3.71 36.11 -32.75
N PRO A 517 -3.62 36.99 -33.77
CA PRO A 517 -4.69 37.13 -34.74
C PRO A 517 -4.83 35.91 -35.68
N THR A 518 -3.85 35.00 -35.69
CA THR A 518 -3.85 33.81 -36.55
C THR A 518 -4.37 32.56 -35.85
N ALA A 519 -4.79 32.65 -34.58
CA ALA A 519 -5.30 31.52 -33.80
C ALA A 519 -6.67 31.84 -33.17
N CYS A 520 -7.40 30.79 -32.81
CA CYS A 520 -8.68 30.92 -32.11
C CYS A 520 -8.63 30.33 -30.69
N PRO A 521 -9.30 30.96 -29.71
CA PRO A 521 -9.49 30.36 -28.41
C PRO A 521 -10.31 29.07 -28.51
N ALA A 522 -9.91 28.06 -27.73
CA ALA A 522 -10.56 26.76 -27.60
C ALA A 522 -11.69 26.76 -26.56
N PHE A 523 -11.73 27.74 -25.65
CA PHE A 523 -12.73 27.83 -24.57
C PHE A 523 -13.48 29.15 -24.55
N LEU A 524 -12.75 30.27 -24.56
CA LEU A 524 -13.32 31.61 -24.51
C LEU A 524 -14.17 31.87 -25.76
N GLY A 525 -15.44 32.18 -25.55
CA GLY A 525 -16.42 32.39 -26.62
C GLY A 525 -16.92 31.12 -27.32
N GLN A 526 -16.44 29.93 -26.92
CA GLN A 526 -16.89 28.64 -27.45
C GLN A 526 -18.02 28.05 -26.60
N ASP A 527 -18.88 27.22 -27.20
CA ASP A 527 -19.86 26.40 -26.47
C ASP A 527 -19.26 25.02 -26.21
N LEU A 528 -18.94 24.72 -24.95
CA LEU A 528 -18.51 23.41 -24.50
C LEU A 528 -19.56 22.81 -23.56
N GLY A 529 -20.30 21.82 -24.05
CA GLY A 529 -21.31 21.12 -23.24
C GLY A 529 -22.40 22.04 -22.68
N GLY A 530 -22.78 23.09 -23.40
CA GLY A 530 -23.76 24.08 -22.96
C GLY A 530 -23.18 25.15 -22.02
N PHE A 531 -21.86 25.23 -21.86
CA PHE A 531 -21.17 26.29 -21.15
C PHE A 531 -20.49 27.23 -22.15
N VAL A 532 -20.76 28.54 -22.03
CA VAL A 532 -20.11 29.58 -22.85
C VAL A 532 -19.41 30.56 -21.92
N ALA A 533 -18.09 30.65 -22.02
CA ALA A 533 -17.30 31.67 -21.33
C ALA A 533 -17.32 32.98 -22.14
N ASP A 534 -18.20 33.91 -21.77
CA ASP A 534 -18.32 35.22 -22.45
C ASP A 534 -16.96 35.93 -22.52
N PHE A 535 -16.53 36.28 -23.72
CA PHE A 535 -15.23 36.91 -23.98
C PHE A 535 -15.36 38.17 -24.83
N ASP A 536 -14.80 39.27 -24.33
CA ASP A 536 -14.57 40.49 -25.10
C ASP A 536 -13.13 40.51 -25.64
N ALA A 537 -12.92 41.13 -26.80
CA ALA A 537 -11.58 41.21 -27.41
C ALA A 537 -10.51 41.76 -26.44
N PHE A 538 -9.36 41.10 -26.39
CA PHE A 538 -8.24 41.49 -25.54
C PHE A 538 -7.17 42.23 -26.34
N THR A 539 -6.62 43.31 -25.77
CA THR A 539 -5.45 44.01 -26.33
C THR A 539 -4.48 44.27 -25.19
N PRO A 540 -3.27 43.69 -25.20
CA PRO A 540 -2.36 43.76 -24.06
C PRO A 540 -1.88 45.20 -23.81
N ALA A 541 -1.84 45.58 -22.53
CA ALA A 541 -1.26 46.85 -22.07
C ALA A 541 0.27 46.81 -21.99
N THR A 542 0.84 45.60 -21.93
CA THR A 542 2.28 45.27 -21.94
C THR A 542 2.68 44.69 -23.30
N THR A 543 3.89 44.13 -23.44
CA THR A 543 4.23 43.36 -24.64
C THR A 543 3.43 42.07 -24.67
N VAL A 544 3.17 41.50 -25.85
CA VAL A 544 2.40 40.27 -26.00
C VAL A 544 3.03 39.13 -25.19
N GLU A 545 4.36 39.02 -25.21
CA GLU A 545 5.10 37.99 -24.49
C GLU A 545 4.89 38.11 -22.98
N ALA A 546 5.04 39.33 -22.42
CA ALA A 546 4.84 39.56 -20.99
C ALA A 546 3.37 39.33 -20.58
N ALA A 547 2.41 39.75 -21.41
CA ALA A 547 0.99 39.54 -21.13
C ALA A 547 0.61 38.04 -21.17
N ARG A 548 1.19 37.25 -22.08
CA ARG A 548 1.01 35.79 -22.14
C ARG A 548 1.55 35.12 -20.88
N ASP A 549 2.79 35.46 -20.49
CA ASP A 549 3.41 34.91 -19.29
C ASP A 549 2.61 35.27 -18.02
N GLU A 550 2.17 36.52 -17.90
CA GLU A 550 1.31 36.98 -16.80
C GLU A 550 -0.04 36.25 -16.78
N ALA A 551 -0.68 36.05 -17.95
CA ALA A 551 -1.97 35.38 -18.03
C ALA A 551 -1.88 33.89 -17.66
N ILE A 552 -0.88 33.18 -18.17
CA ILE A 552 -0.64 31.77 -17.83
C ILE A 552 -0.34 31.64 -16.34
N ALA A 553 0.58 32.45 -15.80
CA ALA A 553 1.00 32.32 -14.40
C ALA A 553 -0.15 32.58 -13.42
N TYR A 554 -0.91 33.66 -13.61
CA TYR A 554 -2.04 33.95 -12.73
C TYR A 554 -3.18 32.97 -12.94
N GLY A 555 -3.43 32.49 -14.16
CA GLY A 555 -4.48 31.51 -14.40
C GLY A 555 -4.17 30.16 -13.78
N MET A 556 -2.99 29.60 -14.04
CA MET A 556 -2.54 28.33 -13.49
C MET A 556 -2.43 28.38 -11.96
N TYR A 557 -1.88 29.44 -11.38
CA TYR A 557 -1.84 29.63 -9.92
C TYR A 557 -3.22 29.50 -9.26
N ARG A 558 -4.27 30.07 -9.88
CA ARG A 558 -5.64 30.00 -9.35
C ARG A 558 -6.28 28.64 -9.59
N LEU A 559 -6.05 28.05 -10.77
CA LEU A 559 -6.60 26.76 -11.13
C LEU A 559 -6.02 25.64 -10.26
N LEU A 560 -4.69 25.53 -10.15
CA LEU A 560 -4.05 24.48 -9.36
C LEU A 560 -4.41 24.58 -7.87
N ARG A 561 -4.43 25.80 -7.31
CA ARG A 561 -4.92 26.01 -5.92
C ARG A 561 -6.37 25.61 -5.70
N HIS A 562 -7.19 25.59 -6.74
CA HIS A 562 -8.56 25.11 -6.64
C HIS A 562 -8.63 23.58 -6.74
N ARG A 563 -7.95 23.01 -7.75
CA ARG A 563 -8.00 21.57 -8.07
C ARG A 563 -7.40 20.70 -6.98
N PHE A 564 -6.27 21.12 -6.42
CA PHE A 564 -5.50 20.34 -5.44
C PHE A 564 -5.77 20.79 -4.00
N ALA A 565 -6.92 21.43 -3.75
CA ALA A 565 -7.25 21.93 -2.42
C ALA A 565 -7.51 20.82 -1.39
N ASN A 566 -7.90 19.64 -1.87
CA ASN A 566 -8.16 18.45 -1.05
C ASN A 566 -7.09 17.36 -1.27
N ALA A 567 -5.96 17.69 -1.92
CA ALA A 567 -4.87 16.74 -2.09
C ALA A 567 -4.16 16.50 -0.74
N PRO A 568 -3.64 15.29 -0.47
CA PRO A 568 -2.87 15.00 0.75
C PRO A 568 -1.73 16.00 0.97
N GLN A 569 -1.01 16.39 -0.09
CA GLN A 569 0.13 17.31 -0.01
C GLN A 569 -0.23 18.79 -0.29
N ALA A 570 -1.50 19.19 -0.17
CA ALA A 570 -1.96 20.53 -0.56
C ALA A 570 -1.12 21.69 0.05
N ASN A 571 -0.65 21.55 1.29
CA ASN A 571 0.17 22.57 1.94
C ASN A 571 1.53 22.76 1.23
N ASN A 572 2.22 21.67 0.90
CA ASN A 572 3.52 21.71 0.21
C ASN A 572 3.37 22.24 -1.22
N LEU A 573 2.33 21.80 -1.92
CA LEU A 573 2.01 22.30 -3.26
C LEU A 573 1.75 23.82 -3.24
N TYR A 574 1.02 24.32 -2.25
CA TYR A 574 0.73 25.76 -2.11
C TYR A 574 1.97 26.59 -1.85
N LEU A 575 2.93 26.07 -1.08
CA LEU A 575 4.23 26.70 -0.87
C LEU A 575 5.00 26.77 -2.19
N GLY A 576 4.97 25.70 -2.99
CA GLY A 576 5.64 25.65 -4.30
C GLY A 576 5.08 26.67 -5.27
N TYR A 577 3.74 26.77 -5.34
CA TYR A 577 3.07 27.76 -6.18
C TYR A 577 3.39 29.20 -5.73
N ASP A 578 3.42 29.46 -4.42
CA ASP A 578 3.75 30.78 -3.87
C ASP A 578 5.21 31.15 -4.11
N ASN A 579 6.13 30.19 -3.93
CA ASN A 579 7.55 30.37 -4.21
C ASN A 579 7.78 30.64 -5.70
N HIS A 580 7.11 29.92 -6.59
CA HIS A 580 7.21 30.13 -8.02
C HIS A 580 6.71 31.53 -8.42
N MET A 581 5.53 31.95 -7.93
CA MET A 581 5.01 33.30 -8.14
C MET A 581 5.95 34.38 -7.60
N ALA A 582 6.56 34.17 -6.43
CA ALA A 582 7.54 35.08 -5.85
C ALA A 582 8.82 35.17 -6.68
N THR A 583 9.29 34.04 -7.20
CA THR A 583 10.47 33.94 -8.08
C THR A 583 10.26 34.72 -9.39
N LEU A 584 9.06 34.64 -9.96
CA LEU A 584 8.65 35.44 -11.13
C LEU A 584 8.42 36.93 -10.80
N GLY A 585 8.37 37.30 -9.51
CA GLY A 585 8.15 38.67 -9.06
C GLY A 585 6.68 39.10 -9.11
N TYR A 586 5.74 38.16 -9.06
CA TYR A 586 4.30 38.38 -9.14
C TYR A 586 3.63 38.48 -7.76
N ASP A 587 2.57 39.30 -7.66
CA ASP A 587 1.81 39.52 -6.42
C ASP A 587 0.58 38.61 -6.37
N THR A 588 0.64 37.58 -5.54
CA THR A 588 -0.44 36.60 -5.37
C THR A 588 -1.73 37.20 -4.81
N ASN A 589 -1.70 38.42 -4.25
CA ASN A 589 -2.90 39.14 -3.78
C ASN A 589 -3.68 39.82 -4.91
N PHE A 590 -3.12 39.91 -6.12
CA PHE A 590 -3.83 40.45 -7.26
C PHE A 590 -4.86 39.45 -7.79
N THR A 591 -6.14 39.75 -7.55
CA THR A 591 -7.29 38.85 -7.79
C THR A 591 -8.32 39.44 -8.75
N SER A 592 -8.03 40.59 -9.38
CA SER A 592 -8.95 41.18 -10.37
C SER A 592 -9.17 40.23 -11.54
N THR A 593 -10.42 40.07 -11.97
CA THR A 593 -10.82 39.37 -13.21
C THR A 593 -11.23 40.35 -14.31
N ASP A 594 -11.19 41.66 -14.06
CA ASP A 594 -11.48 42.69 -15.06
C ASP A 594 -10.27 42.90 -15.96
N TYR A 595 -10.27 42.23 -17.11
CA TYR A 595 -9.23 42.31 -18.13
C TYR A 595 -9.45 43.43 -19.16
N SER A 596 -10.50 44.25 -19.01
CA SER A 596 -10.88 45.28 -20.00
C SER A 596 -9.81 46.36 -20.22
N THR A 597 -8.85 46.48 -19.30
CA THR A 597 -7.71 47.40 -19.42
C THR A 597 -6.50 46.81 -20.15
N GLY A 598 -6.57 45.55 -20.59
CA GLY A 598 -5.45 44.84 -21.22
C GLY A 598 -4.42 44.27 -20.24
N ASP A 599 -4.79 44.06 -18.97
CA ASP A 599 -3.90 43.50 -17.94
C ASP A 599 -3.89 41.96 -18.03
N GLY A 600 -2.74 41.37 -18.39
CA GLY A 600 -2.60 39.92 -18.60
C GLY A 600 -2.91 39.12 -17.33
N ARG A 601 -2.55 39.63 -16.16
CA ARG A 601 -2.82 38.99 -14.86
C ARG A 601 -4.32 38.87 -14.61
N ALA A 602 -5.07 39.91 -14.99
CA ALA A 602 -6.52 39.92 -14.83
C ALA A 602 -7.22 38.98 -15.82
N LEU A 603 -6.69 38.85 -17.03
CA LEU A 603 -7.12 37.84 -18.00
C LEU A 603 -6.88 36.43 -17.46
N GLY A 604 -5.69 36.15 -16.89
CA GLY A 604 -5.37 34.87 -16.26
C GLY A 604 -6.33 34.49 -15.13
N ASN A 605 -6.57 35.42 -14.19
CA ASN A 605 -7.56 35.22 -13.12
C ASN A 605 -8.98 34.98 -13.68
N HIS A 606 -9.36 35.66 -14.78
CA HIS A 606 -10.66 35.46 -15.44
C HIS A 606 -10.78 34.07 -16.06
N LEU A 607 -9.78 33.64 -16.83
CA LEU A 607 -9.69 32.31 -17.43
C LEU A 607 -9.84 31.22 -16.37
N ALA A 608 -9.08 31.30 -15.29
CA ALA A 608 -9.20 30.34 -14.18
C ALA A 608 -10.60 30.32 -13.58
N ALA A 609 -11.20 31.50 -13.33
CA ALA A 609 -12.56 31.58 -12.81
C ALA A 609 -13.60 30.94 -13.75
N GLN A 610 -13.45 31.11 -15.07
CA GLN A 610 -14.34 30.50 -16.06
C GLN A 610 -14.14 28.98 -16.16
N ILE A 611 -12.90 28.48 -16.16
CA ILE A 611 -12.61 27.04 -16.20
C ILE A 611 -13.06 26.33 -14.91
N ILE A 612 -12.90 26.97 -13.74
CA ILE A 612 -13.46 26.45 -12.48
C ILE A 612 -14.98 26.37 -12.56
N ALA A 613 -15.64 27.41 -13.07
CA ALA A 613 -17.10 27.41 -13.23
C ALA A 613 -17.58 26.33 -14.21
N PHE A 614 -16.88 26.12 -15.32
CA PHE A 614 -17.14 25.02 -16.26
C PHE A 614 -16.99 23.67 -15.58
N GLY A 615 -15.92 23.49 -14.79
CA GLY A 615 -15.65 22.25 -14.09
C GLY A 615 -16.75 21.81 -13.13
N LEU A 616 -17.46 22.76 -12.52
CA LEU A 616 -18.61 22.47 -11.64
C LEU A 616 -19.90 22.11 -12.42
N GLN A 617 -19.90 22.25 -13.75
CA GLN A 617 -21.03 21.96 -14.65
C GLN A 617 -20.78 20.75 -15.55
N ASP A 618 -19.53 20.33 -15.76
CA ASP A 618 -19.14 19.32 -16.75
C ASP A 618 -19.53 17.87 -16.41
N GLN A 619 -20.36 17.68 -15.38
CA GLN A 619 -20.85 16.38 -14.91
C GLN A 619 -19.82 15.47 -14.22
N SER A 620 -18.62 15.98 -13.90
CA SER A 620 -17.63 15.25 -13.09
C SER A 620 -18.00 15.08 -11.61
N ASN A 621 -19.02 15.80 -11.13
CA ASN A 621 -19.42 15.83 -9.72
C ASN A 621 -18.33 16.36 -8.76
N GLU A 622 -17.44 17.22 -9.26
CA GLU A 622 -16.34 17.83 -8.51
C GLU A 622 -16.75 18.45 -7.16
N GLN A 623 -17.90 19.12 -7.07
CA GLN A 623 -18.38 19.75 -5.84
C GLN A 623 -18.62 18.77 -4.68
N ASN A 624 -18.74 17.47 -4.98
CA ASN A 624 -18.90 16.40 -4.01
C ASN A 624 -17.70 15.43 -4.08
N ASP A 625 -16.52 15.96 -4.41
CA ASP A 625 -15.26 15.22 -4.51
C ASP A 625 -15.35 14.00 -5.44
N PHE A 626 -16.02 14.18 -6.58
CA PHE A 626 -16.14 13.15 -7.64
C PHE A 626 -16.82 11.84 -7.18
N ALA A 627 -17.56 11.87 -6.06
CA ALA A 627 -18.19 10.70 -5.49
C ALA A 627 -19.19 10.03 -6.47
N ASN A 628 -19.29 8.70 -6.37
CA ASN A 628 -20.21 7.90 -7.16
C ASN A 628 -21.66 8.30 -6.87
N LEU A 629 -22.49 8.32 -7.91
CA LEU A 629 -23.88 8.77 -7.79
C LEU A 629 -24.87 7.62 -7.69
N VAL A 630 -24.59 6.52 -8.39
CA VAL A 630 -25.56 5.40 -8.53
C VAL A 630 -24.90 4.03 -8.50
N TYR A 631 -23.61 3.92 -8.82
CA TYR A 631 -22.95 2.64 -8.92
C TYR A 631 -22.75 2.02 -7.54
N GLU A 632 -23.11 0.75 -7.43
CA GLU A 632 -22.82 -0.11 -6.28
C GLU A 632 -22.26 -1.44 -6.81
N PRO A 633 -21.19 -1.99 -6.22
CA PRO A 633 -20.64 -3.26 -6.65
C PRO A 633 -21.65 -4.39 -6.41
N SER A 634 -21.81 -5.28 -7.39
CA SER A 634 -22.69 -6.43 -7.24
C SER A 634 -22.06 -7.57 -6.43
N ASN A 635 -20.74 -7.69 -6.48
CA ASN A 635 -20.02 -8.67 -5.67
C ASN A 635 -19.65 -8.06 -4.32
N PRO A 636 -19.82 -8.80 -3.20
CA PRO A 636 -19.19 -8.48 -1.93
C PRO A 636 -17.67 -8.44 -2.08
N SER A 637 -16.98 -7.68 -1.23
CA SER A 637 -15.53 -7.57 -1.30
C SER A 637 -14.82 -8.92 -1.13
N LEU A 638 -13.62 -9.00 -1.71
CA LEU A 638 -12.67 -10.08 -1.50
C LEU A 638 -11.62 -9.62 -0.50
N ILE A 639 -11.55 -10.27 0.66
CA ILE A 639 -10.45 -10.13 1.62
C ILE A 639 -9.26 -10.88 1.04
N VAL A 640 -8.20 -10.17 0.65
CA VAL A 640 -7.12 -10.76 -0.17
C VAL A 640 -6.25 -11.73 0.63
N ASP A 641 -6.06 -11.48 1.92
CA ASP A 641 -5.23 -12.34 2.80
C ASP A 641 -5.85 -13.71 3.07
N LEU A 642 -7.17 -13.85 2.84
CA LEU A 642 -7.85 -15.13 2.95
C LEU A 642 -7.79 -15.91 1.62
N PRO A 643 -7.48 -17.22 1.65
CA PRO A 643 -7.48 -18.05 0.46
C PRO A 643 -8.90 -18.24 -0.09
N GLY A 644 -9.03 -18.13 -1.41
CA GLY A 644 -10.26 -18.37 -2.15
C GLY A 644 -10.98 -17.10 -2.57
N ASN A 645 -12.20 -17.28 -3.05
CA ASN A 645 -13.12 -16.21 -3.39
C ASN A 645 -14.57 -16.71 -3.29
N SER A 646 -14.92 -17.30 -2.16
CA SER A 646 -16.25 -17.87 -1.94
C SER A 646 -17.37 -16.81 -1.91
N THR A 647 -17.02 -15.53 -1.81
CA THR A 647 -17.96 -14.40 -1.78
C THR A 647 -18.40 -13.95 -3.18
N VAL A 648 -17.68 -14.32 -4.25
CA VAL A 648 -18.02 -13.91 -5.61
C VAL A 648 -19.38 -14.48 -6.03
N GLN A 649 -20.29 -13.60 -6.44
CA GLN A 649 -21.64 -13.98 -6.87
C GLN A 649 -21.74 -14.05 -8.40
N ASP A 650 -21.02 -13.19 -9.10
CA ASP A 650 -20.93 -13.17 -10.55
C ASP A 650 -19.49 -12.92 -10.99
N LEU A 651 -18.87 -13.93 -11.60
CA LEU A 651 -17.50 -13.85 -12.12
C LEU A 651 -17.36 -12.84 -13.26
N ASN A 652 -18.46 -12.40 -13.88
CA ASN A 652 -18.40 -11.36 -14.92
C ASN A 652 -18.36 -9.95 -14.36
N ARG A 653 -18.52 -9.77 -13.04
CA ARG A 653 -18.67 -8.46 -12.40
C ARG A 653 -17.45 -8.11 -11.56
N TRP A 654 -17.12 -6.82 -11.50
CA TRP A 654 -16.05 -6.32 -10.65
C TRP A 654 -16.33 -6.63 -9.18
N GLN A 655 -15.26 -6.80 -8.42
CA GLN A 655 -15.30 -7.12 -7.01
C GLN A 655 -14.33 -6.17 -6.29
N PRO A 656 -14.81 -5.42 -5.29
CA PRO A 656 -13.93 -4.63 -4.43
C PRO A 656 -12.95 -5.54 -3.69
N LEU A 657 -11.75 -5.03 -3.39
CA LEU A 657 -10.76 -5.74 -2.59
C LEU A 657 -10.68 -5.11 -1.20
N THR A 658 -10.59 -5.95 -0.17
CA THR A 658 -10.34 -5.57 1.21
C THR A 658 -8.90 -5.96 1.55
N LEU A 659 -8.10 -5.01 2.02
CA LEU A 659 -6.69 -5.15 2.42
C LEU A 659 -6.50 -4.55 3.83
N ASP A 660 -5.55 -5.04 4.61
CA ASP A 660 -5.22 -4.50 5.94
C ASP A 660 -4.87 -3.00 5.89
N LEU A 661 -4.13 -2.58 4.86
CA LEU A 661 -3.84 -1.18 4.57
C LEU A 661 -3.90 -0.95 3.06
N PHE A 662 -4.72 0.00 2.62
CA PHE A 662 -4.77 0.40 1.22
C PHE A 662 -3.91 1.65 1.01
N ILE A 663 -2.80 1.50 0.29
CA ILE A 663 -1.98 2.63 -0.18
C ILE A 663 -2.20 2.75 -1.68
N ASP A 664 -2.59 3.93 -2.14
CA ASP A 664 -2.81 4.13 -3.56
C ASP A 664 -1.50 4.11 -4.37
N GLN A 665 -1.61 4.19 -5.69
CA GLN A 665 -0.41 4.14 -6.54
C GLN A 665 0.54 5.29 -6.24
N SER A 666 0.04 6.46 -5.83
CA SER A 666 0.80 7.66 -5.49
C SER A 666 1.35 7.64 -4.05
N GLY A 667 1.33 6.49 -3.37
CA GLY A 667 1.90 6.34 -2.02
C GLY A 667 1.04 6.89 -0.89
N ASN A 668 -0.22 7.26 -1.15
CA ASN A 668 -1.09 7.84 -0.11
C ASN A 668 -1.98 6.76 0.52
N PRO A 669 -2.02 6.63 1.86
CA PRO A 669 -3.01 5.81 2.54
C PRO A 669 -4.44 6.28 2.22
N ILE A 670 -5.29 5.36 1.77
CA ILE A 670 -6.72 5.62 1.58
C ILE A 670 -7.46 5.18 2.86
N PRO A 671 -8.25 6.07 3.49
CA PRO A 671 -9.05 5.70 4.64
C PRO A 671 -10.04 4.55 4.34
N GLY A 672 -9.97 3.50 5.15
CA GLY A 672 -10.79 2.30 5.03
C GLY A 672 -10.15 1.20 4.19
N GLU A 673 -10.39 -0.05 4.58
CA GLU A 673 -9.77 -1.24 3.99
C GLU A 673 -10.28 -1.58 2.58
N THR A 674 -11.41 -0.99 2.13
CA THR A 674 -12.11 -1.37 0.89
C THR A 674 -12.52 -0.13 0.08
N PRO A 675 -11.66 0.39 -0.81
CA PRO A 675 -11.97 1.58 -1.59
C PRO A 675 -13.16 1.38 -2.54
N PRO A 676 -14.01 2.40 -2.73
CA PRO A 676 -15.11 2.34 -3.69
C PRO A 676 -14.61 2.32 -5.13
N PHE A 677 -15.48 1.96 -6.08
CA PHE A 677 -15.15 2.05 -7.51
C PHE A 677 -14.79 3.50 -7.86
N LEU A 678 -13.62 3.72 -8.44
CA LEU A 678 -13.19 5.06 -8.89
C LEU A 678 -13.90 5.48 -10.19
N SER A 679 -14.80 6.46 -10.09
CA SER A 679 -15.46 7.16 -11.21
C SER A 679 -16.23 6.28 -12.22
N PRO A 680 -17.06 5.30 -11.83
CA PRO A 680 -17.77 4.42 -12.77
C PRO A 680 -18.76 5.17 -13.68
N GLU A 681 -19.16 6.39 -13.34
CA GLU A 681 -20.03 7.23 -14.17
C GLU A 681 -19.30 8.26 -15.06
N TRP A 682 -17.96 8.17 -15.19
CA TRP A 682 -17.16 9.20 -15.89
C TRP A 682 -17.50 9.39 -17.37
N GLY A 683 -18.18 8.42 -17.99
CA GLY A 683 -18.73 8.58 -19.35
C GLY A 683 -19.74 9.74 -19.50
N GLN A 684 -20.22 10.32 -18.40
CA GLN A 684 -21.09 11.51 -18.43
C GLN A 684 -20.34 12.83 -18.61
N VAL A 685 -19.04 12.85 -18.33
CA VAL A 685 -18.26 14.10 -18.32
C VAL A 685 -18.22 14.70 -19.71
N THR A 686 -18.30 16.03 -19.80
CA THR A 686 -18.22 16.75 -21.08
C THR A 686 -16.93 16.38 -21.83
N SER A 687 -17.07 15.89 -23.07
CA SER A 687 -15.97 15.49 -23.95
C SER A 687 -15.41 16.65 -24.77
N TRP A 688 -14.20 16.44 -25.30
CA TRP A 688 -13.60 17.30 -26.30
C TRP A 688 -14.02 16.89 -27.70
N ALA A 689 -13.57 15.76 -28.24
CA ALA A 689 -13.82 15.32 -29.62
C ALA A 689 -14.91 14.24 -29.75
N LEU A 690 -15.30 13.58 -28.66
CA LEU A 690 -16.29 12.49 -28.73
C LEU A 690 -17.69 13.00 -29.11
N SER A 691 -18.30 12.35 -30.10
CA SER A 691 -19.58 12.75 -30.70
C SER A 691 -20.74 11.78 -30.37
N ASP A 692 -21.97 12.15 -30.75
CA ASP A 692 -23.12 11.25 -30.66
C ASP A 692 -23.02 10.02 -31.59
N GLU A 693 -22.13 10.05 -32.60
CA GLU A 693 -21.92 8.92 -33.52
C GLU A 693 -21.07 7.81 -32.89
N ASP A 694 -20.15 8.19 -32.00
CA ASP A 694 -19.31 7.28 -31.22
C ASP A 694 -20.08 6.66 -30.04
N LEU A 695 -21.23 7.24 -29.69
CA LEU A 695 -21.95 6.97 -28.46
C LEU A 695 -22.92 5.80 -28.58
N THR A 696 -22.72 4.79 -27.74
CA THR A 696 -23.76 3.81 -27.39
C THR A 696 -24.26 4.04 -25.97
N SER A 697 -25.57 4.22 -25.82
CA SER A 697 -26.21 4.44 -24.52
C SER A 697 -26.85 3.18 -23.97
N TYR A 698 -26.55 2.88 -22.71
CA TYR A 698 -27.09 1.74 -21.99
C TYR A 698 -27.81 2.18 -20.71
N THR A 699 -28.68 1.35 -20.15
CA THR A 699 -29.40 1.69 -18.91
C THR A 699 -29.34 0.54 -17.91
N ARG A 700 -28.87 0.82 -16.69
CA ARG A 700 -28.91 -0.08 -15.53
C ARG A 700 -29.39 0.71 -14.32
N ASP A 701 -30.35 0.13 -13.59
CA ASP A 701 -30.92 0.68 -12.36
C ASP A 701 -31.43 2.14 -12.44
N GLY A 702 -31.90 2.53 -13.63
CA GLY A 702 -32.46 3.86 -13.87
C GLY A 702 -31.43 4.94 -14.20
N PHE A 703 -30.14 4.58 -14.29
CA PHE A 703 -29.08 5.44 -14.78
C PHE A 703 -28.69 5.06 -16.21
N GLU A 704 -28.45 6.08 -17.05
CA GLU A 704 -27.95 5.90 -18.41
C GLU A 704 -26.42 5.94 -18.41
N TYR A 705 -25.77 4.86 -18.81
CA TYR A 705 -24.33 4.82 -19.03
C TYR A 705 -24.04 5.19 -20.49
N LYS A 706 -23.19 6.19 -20.69
CA LYS A 706 -22.68 6.60 -22.00
C LYS A 706 -21.36 5.89 -22.26
N VAL A 707 -21.32 5.11 -23.34
CA VAL A 707 -20.15 4.33 -23.75
C VAL A 707 -19.73 4.79 -25.14
N TYR A 708 -18.67 5.60 -25.20
CA TYR A 708 -18.09 6.10 -26.46
C TYR A 708 -17.10 5.08 -27.02
N HIS A 709 -17.00 4.99 -28.35
CA HIS A 709 -16.21 3.98 -29.07
C HIS A 709 -16.43 2.57 -28.51
N ASP A 710 -17.71 2.20 -28.30
CA ASP A 710 -18.08 0.96 -27.61
C ASP A 710 -17.45 -0.28 -28.29
N PRO A 711 -16.51 -0.97 -27.63
CA PRO A 711 -15.83 -2.13 -28.20
C PRO A 711 -16.70 -3.38 -28.26
N GLY A 712 -17.91 -3.32 -27.67
CA GLY A 712 -18.83 -4.44 -27.55
C GLY A 712 -18.60 -5.26 -26.28
N VAL A 713 -19.37 -6.34 -26.14
CA VAL A 713 -19.37 -7.17 -24.93
C VAL A 713 -18.02 -7.90 -24.77
N PRO A 714 -17.39 -7.86 -23.57
CA PRO A 714 -16.15 -8.59 -23.31
C PRO A 714 -16.34 -10.11 -23.34
N ALA A 715 -15.25 -10.87 -23.19
CA ALA A 715 -15.36 -12.29 -22.88
C ALA A 715 -16.12 -12.48 -21.56
N LEU A 716 -17.06 -13.42 -21.53
CA LEU A 716 -17.91 -13.68 -20.38
C LEU A 716 -17.74 -15.13 -19.91
N HIS A 717 -17.77 -15.32 -18.61
CA HIS A 717 -17.86 -16.60 -17.94
C HIS A 717 -19.31 -17.11 -17.88
N ALA A 718 -19.48 -18.38 -18.22
CA ALA A 718 -20.67 -19.17 -17.98
C ALA A 718 -20.30 -20.46 -17.23
N MET A 719 -21.06 -20.77 -16.17
CA MET A 719 -20.83 -21.93 -15.30
C MET A 719 -20.84 -23.28 -16.03
N ASP A 720 -21.58 -23.38 -17.14
CA ASP A 720 -21.65 -24.59 -17.97
C ASP A 720 -20.57 -24.65 -19.07
N GLY A 721 -19.68 -23.66 -19.13
CA GLY A 721 -18.62 -23.53 -20.12
C GLY A 721 -19.10 -23.11 -21.51
N SER A 722 -20.34 -22.63 -21.66
CA SER A 722 -20.88 -22.16 -22.95
C SER A 722 -20.47 -20.72 -23.30
N GLY A 723 -20.82 -20.27 -24.51
CA GLY A 723 -20.55 -18.89 -24.93
C GLY A 723 -19.05 -18.62 -25.13
N THR A 724 -18.56 -17.55 -24.51
CA THR A 724 -17.16 -17.09 -24.58
C THR A 724 -16.32 -17.52 -23.37
N SER A 725 -16.79 -18.47 -22.56
CA SER A 725 -16.08 -18.98 -21.38
C SER A 725 -14.66 -19.44 -21.68
N ASP A 726 -14.41 -20.04 -22.85
CA ASP A 726 -13.06 -20.46 -23.26
C ASP A 726 -12.11 -19.26 -23.33
N ILE A 727 -12.53 -18.18 -23.99
CA ILE A 727 -11.75 -16.94 -24.11
C ILE A 727 -11.54 -16.29 -22.74
N TYR A 728 -12.59 -16.24 -21.91
CA TYR A 728 -12.52 -15.70 -20.55
C TYR A 728 -11.49 -16.45 -19.70
N SER A 729 -11.57 -17.78 -19.68
CA SER A 729 -10.64 -18.60 -18.90
C SER A 729 -9.22 -18.55 -19.46
N ASP A 730 -9.04 -18.60 -20.78
CA ASP A 730 -7.72 -18.58 -21.41
C ASP A 730 -7.01 -17.24 -21.19
N GLY A 731 -7.75 -16.11 -21.25
CA GLY A 731 -7.18 -14.79 -20.99
C GLY A 731 -6.72 -14.62 -19.55
N HIS A 732 -7.52 -15.05 -18.57
CA HIS A 732 -7.13 -15.02 -17.17
C HIS A 732 -6.02 -16.03 -16.84
N ALA A 733 -6.05 -17.23 -17.43
CA ALA A 733 -4.98 -18.20 -17.28
C ALA A 733 -3.65 -17.66 -17.84
N MET A 734 -3.67 -16.93 -18.97
CA MET A 734 -2.47 -16.30 -19.53
C MET A 734 -1.81 -15.32 -18.53
N VAL A 735 -2.60 -14.56 -17.78
CA VAL A 735 -2.09 -13.67 -16.72
C VAL A 735 -1.31 -14.47 -15.66
N ALA A 736 -1.88 -15.59 -15.19
CA ALA A 736 -1.17 -16.48 -14.27
C ALA A 736 0.09 -17.11 -14.89
N LEU A 737 0.07 -17.44 -16.19
CA LEU A 737 1.25 -17.96 -16.89
C LEU A 737 2.38 -16.93 -16.95
N TRP A 738 2.06 -15.66 -17.19
CA TRP A 738 3.03 -14.58 -17.28
C TRP A 738 3.62 -14.20 -15.91
N SER A 739 2.85 -14.33 -14.84
CA SER A 739 3.38 -14.26 -13.47
C SER A 739 4.49 -15.29 -13.23
N GLY A 740 4.42 -16.45 -13.88
CA GLY A 740 5.46 -17.49 -13.86
C GLY A 740 6.74 -17.19 -14.64
N LEU A 741 6.90 -15.97 -15.19
CA LEU A 741 8.05 -15.52 -15.98
C LEU A 741 8.88 -14.44 -15.29
N LEU A 742 8.49 -14.04 -14.06
CA LEU A 742 9.07 -12.90 -13.34
C LEU A 742 10.43 -13.21 -12.67
N ASP A 743 10.87 -14.47 -12.68
CA ASP A 743 12.14 -14.88 -12.08
C ASP A 743 13.34 -14.53 -12.99
N PRO A 744 14.23 -13.60 -12.58
CA PRO A 744 15.41 -13.22 -13.36
C PRO A 744 16.47 -14.33 -13.41
N THR A 745 16.36 -15.36 -12.55
CA THR A 745 17.32 -16.45 -12.42
C THR A 745 16.99 -17.67 -13.30
N ASP A 746 15.89 -17.62 -14.05
CA ASP A 746 15.44 -18.74 -14.89
C ASP A 746 16.34 -19.04 -16.10
N GLY A 747 17.32 -18.16 -16.36
CA GLY A 747 18.35 -18.28 -17.38
C GLY A 747 17.89 -17.90 -18.80
N VAL A 748 16.70 -17.31 -18.96
CA VAL A 748 16.19 -16.83 -20.25
C VAL A 748 16.53 -15.35 -20.44
N MET A 749 17.25 -15.07 -21.52
CA MET A 749 17.65 -13.71 -21.91
C MET A 749 16.86 -13.25 -23.13
N TRP A 750 16.41 -12.00 -23.13
CA TRP A 750 15.74 -11.35 -24.26
C TRP A 750 16.56 -10.20 -24.83
N ASP A 751 16.52 -10.06 -26.15
CA ASP A 751 16.97 -8.85 -26.82
C ASP A 751 15.79 -7.86 -26.83
N ILE A 752 15.83 -6.87 -25.94
CA ILE A 752 14.79 -5.86 -25.78
C ILE A 752 15.10 -4.59 -26.59
N SER A 753 16.09 -4.62 -27.48
CA SER A 753 16.41 -3.47 -28.33
C SER A 753 15.32 -3.23 -29.38
N PRO A 754 15.25 -2.02 -29.97
CA PRO A 754 14.35 -1.75 -31.07
C PRO A 754 14.58 -2.66 -32.30
N ALA A 755 15.74 -3.32 -32.44
CA ALA A 755 15.97 -4.29 -33.51
C ALA A 755 15.08 -5.53 -33.42
N SER A 756 14.75 -5.95 -32.20
CA SER A 756 14.08 -7.21 -31.90
C SER A 756 12.65 -7.01 -31.40
N SER A 757 12.36 -5.85 -30.80
CA SER A 757 11.04 -5.47 -30.30
C SER A 757 10.60 -4.16 -30.95
N GLY A 758 9.40 -4.14 -31.53
CA GLY A 758 8.83 -2.92 -32.13
C GLY A 758 7.31 -2.92 -32.15
N ASN A 759 6.71 -1.87 -32.67
CA ASN A 759 5.27 -1.75 -32.81
C ASN A 759 4.73 -2.58 -33.99
N ARG A 760 3.40 -2.74 -34.03
CA ARG A 760 2.69 -3.33 -35.19
C ARG A 760 1.91 -2.27 -35.98
N ASP A 761 1.73 -2.55 -37.26
CA ASP A 761 0.92 -1.73 -38.16
C ASP A 761 -0.59 -2.00 -38.04
N SER A 762 -0.97 -3.15 -37.48
CA SER A 762 -2.39 -3.53 -37.32
C SER A 762 -2.60 -4.48 -36.14
N TYR A 763 -3.77 -4.37 -35.52
CA TYR A 763 -4.22 -5.20 -34.41
C TYR A 763 -5.40 -6.10 -34.84
N PRO A 764 -5.57 -7.26 -34.19
CA PRO A 764 -6.80 -8.03 -34.33
C PRO A 764 -8.01 -7.20 -33.87
N THR A 765 -9.15 -7.34 -34.56
CA THR A 765 -10.35 -6.50 -34.32
C THR A 765 -11.55 -7.28 -33.78
N THR A 766 -11.41 -8.58 -33.54
CA THR A 766 -12.49 -9.41 -33.00
C THR A 766 -12.02 -10.17 -31.76
N LEU A 767 -12.93 -10.37 -30.80
CA LEU A 767 -12.66 -11.04 -29.53
C LEU A 767 -11.96 -12.39 -29.68
N GLU A 768 -12.36 -13.19 -30.67
CA GLU A 768 -11.78 -14.51 -30.97
C GLU A 768 -10.33 -14.44 -31.47
N THR A 769 -9.88 -13.28 -31.93
CA THR A 769 -8.57 -13.09 -32.56
C THR A 769 -7.58 -12.32 -31.69
N TYR A 770 -8.02 -11.68 -30.60
CA TYR A 770 -7.14 -10.86 -29.74
C TYR A 770 -5.95 -11.66 -29.19
N ALA A 771 -6.17 -12.90 -28.76
CA ALA A 771 -5.11 -13.78 -28.25
C ALA A 771 -3.96 -14.02 -29.25
N SER A 772 -4.20 -13.87 -30.56
CA SER A 772 -3.16 -14.08 -31.59
C SER A 772 -2.03 -13.04 -31.58
N LEU A 773 -2.20 -11.95 -30.81
CA LEU A 773 -1.18 -10.93 -30.62
C LEU A 773 -0.09 -11.38 -29.65
N TYR A 774 -0.36 -12.33 -28.75
CA TYR A 774 0.49 -12.66 -27.61
C TYR A 774 1.10 -14.05 -27.71
N ASP A 775 2.29 -14.24 -27.13
CA ASP A 775 2.82 -15.56 -26.79
C ASP A 775 2.41 -15.91 -25.34
N ALA A 776 1.36 -16.71 -25.21
CA ALA A 776 0.78 -17.03 -23.90
C ALA A 776 1.73 -17.83 -22.98
N GLU A 777 2.64 -18.63 -23.53
CA GLU A 777 3.53 -19.50 -22.74
C GLU A 777 4.87 -18.84 -22.43
N ASN A 778 5.40 -18.03 -23.36
CA ASN A 778 6.73 -17.45 -23.22
C ASN A 778 6.73 -15.97 -22.85
N GLY A 779 5.59 -15.27 -22.95
CA GLY A 779 5.52 -13.84 -22.68
C GLY A 779 5.71 -12.98 -23.92
N GLY A 780 5.19 -11.75 -23.84
CA GLY A 780 5.34 -10.72 -24.86
C GLY A 780 4.36 -10.84 -26.04
N SER A 781 4.50 -9.91 -26.97
CA SER A 781 3.75 -9.87 -28.23
C SER A 781 4.76 -9.94 -29.38
N PRO A 782 4.83 -11.05 -30.15
CA PRO A 782 5.73 -11.15 -31.29
C PRO A 782 5.48 -10.01 -32.31
N SER A 783 6.45 -9.11 -32.46
CA SER A 783 6.33 -7.94 -33.33
C SER A 783 7.55 -7.76 -34.24
N PRO A 784 7.41 -7.06 -35.37
CA PRO A 784 8.54 -6.70 -36.21
C PRO A 784 9.34 -5.57 -35.54
N GLY A 785 10.58 -5.84 -35.13
CA GLY A 785 11.50 -4.78 -34.73
C GLY A 785 11.99 -3.92 -35.92
N HIS A 786 12.68 -2.84 -35.60
CA HIS A 786 13.27 -1.86 -36.50
C HIS A 786 14.75 -2.17 -36.74
N SER A 787 15.11 -2.64 -37.94
CA SER A 787 16.51 -3.06 -38.19
C SER A 787 17.55 -1.92 -38.24
N VAL A 788 17.12 -0.67 -38.50
CA VAL A 788 17.98 0.51 -38.73
C VAL A 788 17.34 1.74 -38.13
N ASN A 789 18.12 2.53 -37.38
CA ASN A 789 17.70 3.83 -36.88
C ASN A 789 17.66 4.83 -38.05
N PRO A 790 16.51 5.47 -38.33
CA PRO A 790 16.35 6.34 -39.51
C PRO A 790 17.15 7.65 -39.40
N ALA A 791 17.40 8.16 -38.20
CA ALA A 791 18.16 9.40 -37.98
C ALA A 791 19.67 9.20 -38.18
N THR A 792 20.22 8.06 -37.74
CA THR A 792 21.67 7.79 -37.81
C THR A 792 22.09 6.92 -39.00
N GLY A 793 21.15 6.16 -39.57
CA GLY A 793 21.40 5.16 -40.62
C GLY A 793 22.20 3.94 -40.16
N GLN A 794 22.39 3.77 -38.84
CA GLN A 794 23.05 2.60 -38.24
C GLN A 794 22.02 1.55 -37.79
N ALA A 795 22.43 0.29 -37.71
CA ALA A 795 21.59 -0.75 -37.11
C ALA A 795 21.48 -0.53 -35.59
N TYR A 796 20.31 -0.80 -34.99
CA TYR A 796 20.17 -0.82 -33.54
C TYR A 796 21.01 -1.97 -32.97
N ALA A 797 21.71 -1.70 -31.86
CA ALA A 797 22.52 -2.69 -31.19
C ALA A 797 21.63 -3.61 -30.34
N PRO A 798 21.91 -4.94 -30.29
CA PRO A 798 21.19 -5.83 -29.38
C PRO A 798 21.33 -5.38 -27.92
N ASN A 799 20.24 -5.47 -27.16
CA ASN A 799 20.14 -5.14 -25.75
C ASN A 799 19.66 -6.37 -24.97
N MET A 800 20.60 -7.18 -24.47
CA MET A 800 20.31 -8.49 -23.87
C MET A 800 20.13 -8.38 -22.36
N VAL A 801 18.92 -8.66 -21.85
CA VAL A 801 18.61 -8.64 -20.40
C VAL A 801 17.89 -9.92 -19.98
N PRO A 802 17.93 -10.31 -18.68
CA PRO A 802 17.07 -11.38 -18.16
C PRO A 802 15.60 -11.03 -18.37
N ARG A 803 14.78 -12.00 -18.80
CA ARG A 803 13.35 -11.71 -19.07
C ARG A 803 12.57 -11.32 -17.81
N GLY A 804 12.93 -11.89 -16.67
CA GLY A 804 12.30 -11.58 -15.38
C GLY A 804 12.56 -10.14 -14.96
N ASP A 805 13.79 -9.64 -15.14
CA ASP A 805 14.11 -8.23 -14.90
C ASP A 805 13.32 -7.31 -15.83
N TYR A 806 13.28 -7.60 -17.14
CA TYR A 806 12.51 -6.79 -18.09
C TYR A 806 11.02 -6.76 -17.72
N ALA A 807 10.40 -7.91 -17.44
CA ALA A 807 8.98 -7.99 -17.14
C ALA A 807 8.60 -7.21 -15.87
N ARG A 808 9.42 -7.29 -14.81
CA ARG A 808 9.21 -6.55 -13.54
C ARG A 808 9.44 -5.05 -13.72
N VAL A 809 10.53 -4.66 -14.38
CA VAL A 809 10.81 -3.25 -14.72
C VAL A 809 9.66 -2.65 -15.54
N LEU A 810 9.12 -3.37 -16.52
CA LEU A 810 7.96 -2.89 -17.27
C LEU A 810 6.72 -2.72 -16.39
N ALA A 811 6.42 -3.70 -15.55
CA ALA A 811 5.26 -3.67 -14.68
C ALA A 811 5.27 -2.41 -13.81
N GLU A 812 6.43 -2.06 -13.23
CA GLU A 812 6.59 -0.92 -12.33
C GLU A 812 6.74 0.41 -13.06
N PHE A 813 7.58 0.49 -14.10
CA PHE A 813 7.78 1.73 -14.88
C PHE A 813 6.46 2.29 -15.43
N TRP A 814 5.59 1.41 -15.95
CA TRP A 814 4.29 1.80 -16.49
C TRP A 814 3.15 1.73 -15.48
N ALA A 815 3.39 1.26 -14.23
CA ALA A 815 2.43 1.38 -13.13
C ALA A 815 2.55 2.71 -12.40
N ASP A 816 3.59 3.46 -12.73
CA ASP A 816 3.84 4.84 -12.32
C ASP A 816 4.19 5.02 -10.84
N GLY A 817 4.28 3.98 -9.99
CA GLY A 817 4.93 4.00 -8.64
C GLY A 817 4.45 5.07 -7.64
N PRO A 818 4.98 5.12 -6.40
CA PRO A 818 4.59 6.14 -5.39
C PRO A 818 4.82 7.59 -5.85
N ASP A 819 5.66 7.83 -6.85
CA ASP A 819 5.87 9.14 -7.49
C ASP A 819 5.00 9.36 -8.75
N SER A 820 3.83 8.71 -8.81
CA SER A 820 2.99 8.65 -10.00
C SER A 820 2.38 9.99 -10.42
N GLU A 821 2.62 10.41 -11.67
CA GLU A 821 1.78 11.41 -12.35
C GLU A 821 0.51 10.79 -12.96
N THR A 822 0.22 9.52 -12.64
CA THR A 822 -0.74 8.62 -13.28
C THR A 822 -0.51 8.44 -14.79
N PRO A 823 -1.15 7.45 -15.43
CA PRO A 823 -0.92 7.18 -16.85
C PRO A 823 -1.07 8.39 -17.78
N PRO A 824 -2.09 9.28 -17.64
CA PRO A 824 -2.16 10.46 -18.50
C PRO A 824 -1.02 11.47 -18.26
N GLY A 825 -0.53 11.63 -17.02
CA GLY A 825 0.58 12.54 -16.71
C GLY A 825 1.93 12.00 -17.18
N HIS A 826 2.16 10.69 -17.13
CA HIS A 826 3.37 10.05 -17.64
C HIS A 826 3.63 10.44 -19.11
N TRP A 827 2.58 10.49 -19.94
CA TRP A 827 2.72 10.89 -21.35
C TRP A 827 3.03 12.38 -21.55
N PHE A 828 2.70 13.25 -20.59
CA PHE A 828 3.20 14.62 -20.57
C PHE A 828 4.69 14.68 -20.22
N THR A 829 5.16 13.83 -19.29
CA THR A 829 6.61 13.68 -19.01
C THR A 829 7.37 13.20 -20.26
N ILE A 830 6.81 12.26 -21.03
CA ILE A 830 7.38 11.83 -22.31
C ILE A 830 7.37 12.96 -23.35
N LEU A 831 6.25 13.70 -23.48
CA LEU A 831 6.18 14.86 -24.38
C LEU A 831 7.22 15.93 -24.03
N ASN A 832 7.43 16.17 -22.73
CA ASN A 832 8.43 17.09 -22.21
C ASN A 832 9.86 16.61 -22.55
N TYR A 833 10.16 15.33 -22.33
CA TYR A 833 11.41 14.70 -22.76
C TYR A 833 11.68 14.88 -24.27
N VAL A 834 10.65 14.65 -25.10
CA VAL A 834 10.72 14.86 -26.56
C VAL A 834 11.00 16.33 -26.88
N SER A 835 10.29 17.24 -26.22
CA SER A 835 10.36 18.70 -26.45
C SER A 835 11.72 19.29 -26.09
N ASP A 836 12.41 18.68 -25.12
CA ASP A 836 13.73 19.09 -24.64
C ASP A 836 14.88 18.45 -25.44
N HIS A 837 14.58 17.45 -26.28
CA HIS A 837 15.60 16.72 -27.00
C HIS A 837 16.32 17.63 -28.03
N PRO A 838 17.67 17.69 -28.03
CA PRO A 838 18.43 18.64 -28.85
C PRO A 838 18.30 18.44 -30.36
N ASP A 839 17.95 17.24 -30.80
CA ASP A 839 17.73 16.92 -32.22
C ASP A 839 16.29 17.20 -32.69
N LEU A 840 15.37 17.58 -31.80
CA LEU A 840 14.01 17.96 -32.21
C LEU A 840 14.04 19.31 -32.91
N VAL A 841 13.40 19.39 -34.08
CA VAL A 841 13.07 20.66 -34.73
C VAL A 841 11.60 20.95 -34.45
N LYS A 842 11.32 21.96 -33.62
CA LYS A 842 9.96 22.33 -33.18
C LYS A 842 9.13 22.92 -34.32
N GLN A 843 8.61 22.05 -35.18
CA GLN A 843 7.77 22.37 -36.33
C GLN A 843 6.47 21.58 -36.22
N PHE A 844 5.32 22.26 -36.32
CA PHE A 844 4.04 21.59 -36.30
C PHE A 844 3.93 20.62 -37.49
N GLN A 845 3.64 19.36 -37.20
CA GLN A 845 3.61 18.25 -38.17
C GLN A 845 4.92 18.11 -38.99
N GLY A 846 6.06 18.55 -38.44
CA GLY A 846 7.35 18.52 -39.13
C GLY A 846 7.45 19.47 -40.32
N GLN A 847 6.55 20.45 -40.42
CA GLN A 847 6.44 21.39 -41.53
C GLN A 847 6.38 22.85 -41.05
N GLY A 848 6.52 23.78 -42.00
CA GLY A 848 6.36 25.22 -41.73
C GLY A 848 7.54 25.87 -41.01
N ASP A 849 7.25 26.97 -40.30
CA ASP A 849 8.25 27.72 -39.53
C ASP A 849 8.56 27.04 -38.19
N VAL A 850 9.78 27.25 -37.69
CA VAL A 850 10.16 26.76 -36.36
C VAL A 850 9.44 27.59 -35.30
N LEU A 851 8.65 26.92 -34.47
CA LEU A 851 7.88 27.51 -33.39
C LEU A 851 8.78 27.91 -32.23
N GLY A 852 8.38 28.96 -31.50
CA GLY A 852 9.00 29.28 -30.22
C GLY A 852 8.57 28.29 -29.13
N ASP A 853 9.36 28.14 -28.06
CA ASP A 853 9.11 27.16 -27.00
C ASP A 853 7.70 27.27 -26.41
N LEU A 854 7.26 28.49 -26.06
CA LEU A 854 5.92 28.69 -25.52
C LEU A 854 4.81 28.27 -26.50
N GLU A 855 4.95 28.58 -27.79
CA GLU A 855 3.95 28.21 -28.79
C GLU A 855 3.91 26.70 -29.03
N TRP A 856 5.09 26.06 -29.07
CA TRP A 856 5.19 24.60 -29.15
C TRP A 856 4.48 23.94 -27.97
N ASP A 857 4.79 24.37 -26.74
CA ASP A 857 4.27 23.77 -25.53
C ASP A 857 2.73 23.91 -25.43
N VAL A 858 2.17 25.10 -25.65
CA VAL A 858 0.71 25.30 -25.55
C VAL A 858 -0.08 24.53 -26.62
N LYS A 859 0.48 24.38 -27.84
CA LYS A 859 -0.14 23.58 -28.90
C LYS A 859 -0.05 22.08 -28.56
N ALA A 860 1.12 21.60 -28.14
CA ALA A 860 1.31 20.20 -27.83
C ALA A 860 0.45 19.75 -26.63
N TYR A 861 0.42 20.56 -25.57
CA TYR A 861 -0.40 20.29 -24.38
C TYR A 861 -1.89 20.30 -24.66
N LEU A 862 -2.38 21.22 -25.52
CA LEU A 862 -3.81 21.25 -25.88
C LEU A 862 -4.24 19.93 -26.55
N ALA A 863 -3.49 19.47 -27.54
CA ALA A 863 -3.79 18.22 -28.24
C ALA A 863 -3.67 16.99 -27.31
N LEU A 864 -2.58 16.88 -26.55
CA LEU A 864 -2.37 15.73 -25.68
C LEU A 864 -3.34 15.70 -24.50
N GLY A 865 -3.55 16.83 -23.83
CA GLY A 865 -4.49 16.94 -22.71
C GLY A 865 -5.92 16.59 -23.13
N ALA A 866 -6.37 17.07 -24.28
CA ALA A 866 -7.67 16.73 -24.83
C ALA A 866 -7.81 15.22 -25.09
N ALA A 867 -6.81 14.59 -25.73
CA ALA A 867 -6.80 13.16 -25.97
C ALA A 867 -6.85 12.35 -24.66
N MET A 868 -6.10 12.77 -23.64
CA MET A 868 -6.14 12.12 -22.31
C MET A 868 -7.53 12.22 -21.70
N GLN A 869 -8.20 13.39 -21.75
CA GLN A 869 -9.54 13.53 -21.20
C GLN A 869 -10.55 12.62 -21.90
N ASP A 870 -10.56 12.58 -23.24
CA ASP A 870 -11.51 11.76 -23.99
C ASP A 870 -11.24 10.26 -23.79
N CYS A 871 -9.99 9.85 -23.64
CA CYS A 871 -9.63 8.48 -23.25
C CYS A 871 -10.22 8.13 -21.88
N ALA A 872 -10.15 9.04 -20.90
CA ALA A 872 -10.74 8.81 -19.59
C ALA A 872 -12.26 8.63 -19.68
N ILE A 873 -12.95 9.47 -20.45
CA ILE A 873 -14.41 9.40 -20.66
C ILE A 873 -14.79 8.05 -21.31
N ALA A 874 -14.15 7.69 -22.42
CA ALA A 874 -14.48 6.47 -23.15
C ALA A 874 -14.16 5.19 -22.35
N ALA A 875 -12.96 5.11 -21.77
CA ALA A 875 -12.53 3.94 -21.02
C ALA A 875 -13.35 3.75 -19.73
N TRP A 876 -13.60 4.82 -18.95
CA TRP A 876 -14.42 4.68 -17.74
C TRP A 876 -15.92 4.54 -18.03
N GLY A 877 -16.42 5.09 -19.13
CA GLY A 877 -17.76 4.77 -19.62
C GLY A 877 -17.94 3.27 -19.88
N ALA A 878 -16.98 2.65 -20.57
CA ALA A 878 -16.96 1.20 -20.79
C ALA A 878 -16.81 0.41 -19.47
N LYS A 879 -15.86 0.79 -18.61
CA LYS A 879 -15.64 0.13 -17.31
C LYS A 879 -16.86 0.19 -16.41
N GLY A 880 -17.52 1.34 -16.32
CA GLY A 880 -18.73 1.50 -15.51
C GLY A 880 -19.89 0.67 -16.02
N TRP A 881 -20.09 0.60 -17.33
CA TRP A 881 -21.16 -0.20 -17.94
C TRP A 881 -20.90 -1.70 -17.84
N TYR A 882 -19.80 -2.17 -18.43
CA TYR A 882 -19.47 -3.59 -18.53
C TYR A 882 -19.08 -4.17 -17.16
N ASP A 883 -18.52 -3.33 -16.29
CA ASP A 883 -18.25 -3.66 -14.89
C ASP A 883 -17.52 -4.99 -14.74
N SER A 884 -16.52 -5.25 -15.58
CA SER A 884 -15.89 -6.57 -15.67
C SER A 884 -14.95 -6.87 -14.50
N SER A 885 -14.88 -8.15 -14.13
CA SER A 885 -13.95 -8.67 -13.13
C SER A 885 -12.48 -8.42 -13.45
N ARG A 886 -11.65 -8.38 -12.40
CA ARG A 886 -10.18 -8.38 -12.49
C ARG A 886 -9.61 -9.81 -12.44
N PRO A 887 -8.34 -10.02 -12.85
CA PRO A 887 -7.73 -11.34 -12.81
C PRO A 887 -7.71 -12.01 -11.44
N VAL A 888 -7.46 -11.29 -10.34
CA VAL A 888 -7.48 -11.87 -8.99
C VAL A 888 -8.84 -12.48 -8.65
N THR A 889 -9.94 -11.76 -8.91
CA THR A 889 -11.31 -12.25 -8.75
C THR A 889 -11.57 -13.49 -9.61
N ALA A 890 -11.22 -13.41 -10.89
CA ALA A 890 -11.51 -14.45 -11.88
C ALA A 890 -10.72 -15.73 -11.64
N ILE A 891 -9.42 -15.61 -11.36
CA ILE A 891 -8.51 -16.75 -11.14
C ILE A 891 -8.89 -17.47 -9.85
N ARG A 892 -9.03 -16.75 -8.73
CA ARG A 892 -9.40 -17.36 -7.44
C ARG A 892 -10.80 -17.99 -7.51
N GLY A 893 -11.77 -17.30 -8.10
CA GLY A 893 -13.14 -17.83 -8.22
C GLY A 893 -13.26 -19.04 -9.18
N MET A 894 -12.54 -19.06 -10.31
CA MET A 894 -12.49 -20.25 -11.16
C MET A 894 -11.73 -21.41 -10.52
N ALA A 895 -10.72 -21.14 -9.68
CA ALA A 895 -9.94 -22.17 -8.99
C ALA A 895 -10.81 -22.97 -8.01
N GLU A 896 -11.75 -22.33 -7.30
CA GLU A 896 -12.68 -23.00 -6.38
C GLU A 896 -13.60 -23.99 -7.07
N LEU A 897 -13.96 -23.74 -8.33
CA LEU A 897 -14.77 -24.66 -9.13
C LEU A 897 -13.97 -25.92 -9.52
N GLY A 898 -12.64 -25.86 -9.52
CA GLY A 898 -11.75 -26.93 -9.97
C GLY A 898 -11.19 -26.68 -11.36
N GLN A 899 -10.93 -27.74 -12.12
CA GLN A 899 -10.30 -27.65 -13.44
C GLN A 899 -11.25 -27.97 -14.60
N ARG A 900 -11.01 -27.39 -15.77
CA ARG A 900 -11.88 -27.55 -16.96
C ARG A 900 -11.30 -28.37 -18.12
N THR A 901 -10.09 -28.92 -18.00
CA THR A 901 -9.36 -29.61 -19.08
C THR A 901 -9.68 -31.11 -19.17
N ASP A 902 -9.71 -31.83 -18.04
CA ASP A 902 -9.95 -33.28 -17.99
C ASP A 902 -11.37 -33.59 -17.47
N PRO A 903 -12.35 -33.89 -18.35
CA PRO A 903 -13.72 -34.22 -17.96
C PRO A 903 -13.88 -35.54 -17.19
N THR A 904 -12.80 -36.31 -17.03
CA THR A 904 -12.82 -37.59 -16.30
C THR A 904 -12.31 -37.47 -14.86
N ALA A 905 -11.67 -36.36 -14.50
CA ALA A 905 -11.17 -36.12 -13.15
C ALA A 905 -12.30 -35.75 -12.17
N SER A 906 -12.09 -36.03 -10.88
CA SER A 906 -13.09 -35.79 -9.83
C SER A 906 -13.32 -34.32 -9.50
N ASN A 907 -12.35 -33.45 -9.80
CA ASN A 907 -12.39 -32.00 -9.63
C ASN A 907 -12.70 -31.26 -10.95
N TYR A 908 -13.33 -31.94 -11.91
CA TYR A 908 -13.72 -31.32 -13.17
C TYR A 908 -14.93 -30.40 -13.01
N HIS A 909 -14.82 -29.18 -13.51
CA HIS A 909 -15.93 -28.26 -13.70
C HIS A 909 -15.76 -27.48 -15.00
N PRO A 910 -16.78 -27.40 -15.87
CA PRO A 910 -16.65 -26.75 -17.18
C PRO A 910 -16.34 -25.25 -17.10
N GLY A 911 -16.70 -24.58 -16.01
CA GLY A 911 -16.31 -23.20 -15.70
C GLY A 911 -15.07 -23.04 -14.81
N GLY A 912 -14.32 -24.11 -14.52
CA GLY A 912 -13.08 -24.05 -13.71
C GLY A 912 -11.87 -23.52 -14.47
N LEU A 913 -10.67 -23.58 -13.89
CA LEU A 913 -9.41 -23.15 -14.54
C LEU A 913 -8.87 -24.18 -15.54
N PRO A 914 -8.28 -23.76 -16.68
CA PRO A 914 -7.65 -24.68 -17.62
C PRO A 914 -6.30 -25.16 -17.06
N LEU A 915 -6.05 -26.47 -17.15
CA LEU A 915 -4.75 -27.06 -16.83
C LEU A 915 -3.75 -26.85 -17.97
N VAL A 916 -2.54 -26.43 -17.61
CA VAL A 916 -1.37 -26.27 -18.49
C VAL A 916 -0.21 -27.04 -17.87
N PRO A 917 0.26 -28.16 -18.47
CA PRO A 917 1.28 -29.01 -17.87
C PRO A 917 2.54 -28.23 -17.45
N GLY A 918 2.99 -28.41 -16.20
CA GLY A 918 4.14 -27.72 -15.63
C GLY A 918 3.92 -26.26 -15.26
N LYS A 919 2.69 -25.73 -15.41
CA LYS A 919 2.36 -24.33 -15.13
C LYS A 919 1.05 -24.13 -14.36
N ILE A 920 -0.03 -24.81 -14.75
CA ILE A 920 -1.32 -24.81 -14.05
C ILE A 920 -1.74 -26.26 -13.88
N GLU A 921 -1.74 -26.74 -12.64
CA GLU A 921 -1.91 -28.16 -12.34
C GLU A 921 -2.88 -28.40 -11.18
N THR A 922 -3.38 -29.62 -11.08
CA THR A 922 -4.06 -30.08 -9.86
C THR A 922 -3.03 -30.57 -8.85
N VAL A 923 -3.14 -30.14 -7.60
CA VAL A 923 -2.33 -30.61 -6.48
C VAL A 923 -2.50 -32.12 -6.30
N GLN A 924 -1.40 -32.86 -6.37
CA GLN A 924 -1.36 -34.31 -6.24
C GLN A 924 -0.96 -34.75 -4.82
N PRO A 925 -1.32 -35.98 -4.39
CA PRO A 925 -0.79 -36.55 -3.16
C PRO A 925 0.75 -36.59 -3.17
N GLY A 926 1.37 -35.94 -2.18
CA GLY A 926 2.83 -35.85 -2.04
C GLY A 926 3.47 -34.61 -2.66
N ASP A 927 2.69 -33.74 -3.31
CA ASP A 927 3.15 -32.38 -3.64
C ASP A 927 3.41 -31.59 -2.34
N ALA A 928 4.38 -30.66 -2.37
CA ALA A 928 4.66 -29.78 -1.22
C ALA A 928 3.41 -29.00 -0.78
N LEU A 929 2.62 -28.53 -1.75
CA LEU A 929 1.35 -27.82 -1.52
C LEU A 929 0.20 -28.71 -1.07
N ALA A 930 0.36 -30.04 -0.94
CA ALA A 930 -0.74 -30.93 -0.54
C ALA A 930 -1.31 -30.60 0.85
N GLY A 931 -0.53 -29.93 1.70
CA GLY A 931 -0.91 -29.55 3.06
C GLY A 931 -1.02 -30.74 4.02
N ALA A 932 -1.25 -30.44 5.29
CA ALA A 932 -1.46 -31.47 6.31
C ALA A 932 -2.61 -32.41 5.91
N PHE A 933 -2.39 -33.72 6.04
CA PHE A 933 -3.34 -34.77 5.66
C PHE A 933 -3.82 -34.74 4.20
N GLY A 934 -3.17 -33.99 3.32
CA GLY A 934 -3.59 -33.82 1.92
C GLY A 934 -4.79 -32.88 1.75
N ALA A 935 -5.00 -31.93 2.65
CA ALA A 935 -6.13 -30.98 2.65
C ALA A 935 -6.30 -30.22 1.31
N ASN A 936 -5.21 -29.97 0.58
CA ASN A 936 -5.22 -29.26 -0.70
C ASN A 936 -5.21 -30.19 -1.92
N VAL A 937 -5.17 -31.52 -1.74
CA VAL A 937 -5.18 -32.47 -2.87
C VAL A 937 -6.47 -32.30 -3.67
N GLY A 938 -6.35 -32.09 -4.98
CA GLY A 938 -7.48 -31.82 -5.87
C GLY A 938 -7.75 -30.33 -6.12
N LYS A 939 -7.15 -29.41 -5.34
CA LYS A 939 -7.14 -27.97 -5.63
C LYS A 939 -6.21 -27.64 -6.79
N ILE A 940 -6.30 -26.42 -7.31
CA ILE A 940 -5.48 -25.92 -8.41
C ILE A 940 -4.25 -25.19 -7.86
N LYS A 941 -3.08 -25.45 -8.46
CA LYS A 941 -1.81 -24.75 -8.19
C LYS A 941 -1.28 -24.10 -9.46
N LEU A 942 -0.61 -22.96 -9.31
CA LEU A 942 -0.03 -22.14 -10.38
C LEU A 942 1.49 -22.05 -10.19
N TRP A 943 2.24 -22.11 -11.28
CA TRP A 943 3.65 -21.73 -11.32
C TRP A 943 3.72 -20.22 -11.58
N ALA A 944 3.84 -19.44 -10.53
CA ALA A 944 3.65 -17.99 -10.53
C ALA A 944 4.61 -17.32 -9.52
N TRP A 945 4.67 -15.99 -9.54
CA TRP A 945 5.33 -15.20 -8.48
C TRP A 945 4.81 -15.64 -7.12
N LEU A 946 5.71 -15.79 -6.15
CA LEU A 946 5.38 -16.37 -4.84
C LEU A 946 4.50 -15.46 -3.97
N GLY A 947 4.42 -14.16 -4.29
CA GLY A 947 3.61 -13.19 -3.57
C GLY A 947 4.41 -12.41 -2.54
N SER A 948 3.82 -11.31 -2.08
CA SER A 948 4.26 -10.45 -1.00
C SER A 948 4.57 -11.19 0.29
N ALA A 949 3.84 -12.27 0.61
CA ALA A 949 4.11 -13.10 1.79
C ALA A 949 5.47 -13.83 1.76
N ALA A 950 6.19 -13.81 0.63
CA ALA A 950 7.56 -14.32 0.52
C ALA A 950 8.64 -13.21 0.65
N ILE A 951 8.23 -11.96 0.89
CA ILE A 951 9.09 -10.77 0.99
C ILE A 951 8.92 -10.21 2.40
N ASN A 952 9.98 -10.23 3.20
CA ASN A 952 9.97 -9.57 4.51
C ASN A 952 10.54 -8.14 4.41
N ASN A 953 11.54 -7.95 3.54
CA ASN A 953 12.16 -6.66 3.27
C ASN A 953 12.29 -6.43 1.76
N VAL A 954 11.61 -5.41 1.23
CA VAL A 954 11.55 -5.10 -0.22
C VAL A 954 12.91 -4.71 -0.82
N ASP A 955 13.87 -4.23 -0.02
CA ASP A 955 15.18 -3.80 -0.52
C ASP A 955 16.18 -4.95 -0.66
N THR A 956 15.93 -6.06 0.02
CA THR A 956 16.88 -7.19 0.08
C THR A 956 16.29 -8.51 -0.35
N ASP A 957 14.98 -8.65 -0.26
CA ASP A 957 14.29 -9.90 -0.56
C ASP A 957 13.72 -9.87 -1.97
N PHE A 958 13.82 -11.03 -2.60
CA PHE A 958 13.29 -11.32 -3.91
C PHE A 958 12.38 -12.54 -3.76
N ALA A 959 11.06 -12.39 -4.02
CA ALA A 959 10.10 -13.46 -3.77
C ALA A 959 10.38 -14.68 -4.65
N GLY A 960 10.78 -14.45 -5.90
CA GLY A 960 10.93 -15.51 -6.88
C GLY A 960 9.62 -16.09 -7.40
N VAL A 961 9.75 -17.15 -8.19
CA VAL A 961 8.64 -17.85 -8.83
C VAL A 961 8.63 -19.30 -8.37
N GLY A 962 7.45 -19.81 -8.01
CA GLY A 962 7.28 -21.18 -7.57
C GLY A 962 5.84 -21.67 -7.68
N TRP A 963 5.56 -22.82 -7.08
CA TRP A 963 4.20 -23.33 -7.00
C TRP A 963 3.44 -22.62 -5.88
N VAL A 964 2.35 -21.93 -6.23
CA VAL A 964 1.38 -21.32 -5.29
C VAL A 964 0.00 -21.96 -5.47
N LEU A 965 -0.84 -21.93 -4.43
CA LEU A 965 -2.24 -22.31 -4.58
C LEU A 965 -2.97 -21.23 -5.36
N ALA A 966 -3.79 -21.61 -6.34
CA ALA A 966 -4.52 -20.65 -7.18
C ALA A 966 -5.53 -19.81 -6.39
N GLU A 967 -6.02 -20.35 -5.27
CA GLU A 967 -6.91 -19.64 -4.33
C GLU A 967 -6.17 -18.56 -3.52
N SER A 968 -4.84 -18.61 -3.44
CA SER A 968 -3.99 -17.62 -2.76
C SER A 968 -3.19 -16.78 -3.75
N TRP A 969 -3.43 -16.93 -5.06
CA TRP A 969 -2.66 -16.20 -6.07
C TRP A 969 -2.96 -14.71 -6.01
N GLU A 970 -1.92 -13.91 -6.19
CA GLU A 970 -1.99 -12.46 -6.30
C GLU A 970 -1.18 -11.95 -7.49
N PRO A 971 -1.57 -10.81 -8.07
CA PRO A 971 -0.81 -10.15 -9.12
C PRO A 971 0.51 -9.58 -8.59
N TYR A 972 1.50 -9.37 -9.47
CA TYR A 972 2.76 -8.71 -9.13
C TYR A 972 2.51 -7.21 -8.90
N GLN A 973 2.21 -6.87 -7.65
CA GLN A 973 1.92 -5.53 -7.11
C GLN A 973 2.35 -5.49 -5.63
N ARG A 974 2.33 -4.29 -5.02
CA ARG A 974 2.49 -4.14 -3.57
C ARG A 974 1.33 -4.82 -2.82
N PRO A 975 1.56 -5.35 -1.60
CA PRO A 975 0.49 -5.92 -0.77
C PRO A 975 -0.61 -4.89 -0.43
N SER A 976 -0.24 -3.61 -0.30
CA SER A 976 -1.17 -2.50 -0.06
C SER A 976 -1.90 -1.99 -1.31
N PHE A 977 -1.59 -2.53 -2.50
CA PHE A 977 -2.20 -2.16 -3.79
C PHE A 977 -2.33 -3.38 -4.73
N VAL A 978 -3.10 -4.39 -4.36
CA VAL A 978 -3.21 -5.64 -5.14
C VAL A 978 -3.86 -5.43 -6.51
N SER A 979 -4.88 -4.57 -6.62
CA SER A 979 -5.49 -4.23 -7.92
C SER A 979 -6.15 -2.85 -7.88
N PRO A 980 -6.13 -2.09 -8.99
CA PRO A 980 -6.80 -0.79 -9.01
C PRO A 980 -8.30 -0.88 -8.70
N PRO A 981 -8.88 0.09 -7.97
CA PRO A 981 -10.26 0.03 -7.47
C PRO A 981 -11.30 0.37 -8.56
N PHE A 982 -11.26 -0.34 -9.68
CA PHE A 982 -12.19 -0.20 -10.80
C PHE A 982 -12.12 -1.42 -11.74
N ALA A 983 -13.19 -1.62 -12.52
CA ALA A 983 -13.34 -2.73 -13.47
C ALA A 983 -12.22 -2.83 -14.52
N GLY A 984 -12.04 -4.04 -15.06
CA GLY A 984 -10.98 -4.35 -16.03
C GLY A 984 -11.21 -3.74 -17.43
N TYR A 985 -12.37 -3.98 -18.02
CA TYR A 985 -12.61 -3.79 -19.44
C TYR A 985 -13.11 -2.37 -19.79
N VAL A 986 -12.40 -1.58 -20.60
CA VAL A 986 -11.11 -1.82 -21.27
C VAL A 986 -9.92 -1.31 -20.44
N SER A 987 -8.69 -1.72 -20.76
CA SER A 987 -7.47 -1.20 -20.12
C SER A 987 -7.32 0.31 -20.34
N GLY A 988 -7.33 1.09 -19.26
CA GLY A 988 -7.12 2.54 -19.31
C GLY A 988 -5.73 2.90 -19.83
N HIS A 989 -4.69 2.21 -19.35
CA HIS A 989 -3.31 2.43 -19.79
C HIS A 989 -3.13 2.15 -21.29
N SER A 990 -3.74 1.07 -21.81
CA SER A 990 -3.70 0.76 -23.24
C SER A 990 -4.37 1.86 -24.09
N THR A 991 -5.42 2.47 -23.55
CA THR A 991 -6.17 3.55 -24.22
C THR A 991 -5.38 4.87 -24.20
N PHE A 992 -4.96 5.34 -23.02
CA PHE A 992 -4.18 6.57 -22.87
C PHE A 992 -2.87 6.50 -23.67
N SER A 993 -2.11 5.42 -23.50
CA SER A 993 -0.81 5.29 -24.15
C SER A 993 -0.92 5.30 -25.66
N ARG A 994 -1.96 4.65 -26.20
CA ARG A 994 -2.10 4.59 -27.65
C ARG A 994 -2.53 5.93 -28.24
N ALA A 995 -3.47 6.62 -27.59
CA ALA A 995 -3.87 7.96 -28.01
C ALA A 995 -2.69 8.94 -27.95
N ALA A 996 -1.91 8.92 -26.87
CA ALA A 996 -0.73 9.77 -26.74
C ALA A 996 0.30 9.49 -27.85
N ALA A 997 0.57 8.22 -28.17
CA ALA A 997 1.47 7.87 -29.25
C ALA A 997 1.00 8.39 -30.63
N GLU A 998 -0.31 8.37 -30.90
CA GLU A 998 -0.88 8.96 -32.13
C GLU A 998 -0.75 10.49 -32.14
N VAL A 999 -1.08 11.16 -31.03
CA VAL A 999 -0.95 12.62 -30.90
C VAL A 999 0.50 13.05 -31.09
N LEU A 1000 1.46 12.41 -30.42
CA LEU A 1000 2.88 12.75 -30.55
C LEU A 1000 3.37 12.53 -31.99
N THR A 1001 2.97 11.43 -32.63
CA THR A 1001 3.31 11.14 -34.03
C THR A 1001 2.76 12.22 -34.96
N ALA A 1002 1.46 12.55 -34.84
CA ALA A 1002 0.81 13.55 -35.67
C ALA A 1002 1.38 14.95 -35.44
N PHE A 1003 1.61 15.33 -34.18
CA PHE A 1003 2.08 16.66 -33.79
C PHE A 1003 3.51 16.93 -34.21
N THR A 1004 4.42 15.97 -34.00
CA THR A 1004 5.83 16.09 -34.41
C THR A 1004 6.02 15.89 -35.91
N GLY A 1005 5.09 15.19 -36.56
CA GLY A 1005 5.21 14.79 -37.96
C GLY A 1005 6.20 13.64 -38.20
N ASP A 1006 6.70 13.01 -37.14
CA ASP A 1006 7.60 11.86 -37.18
C ASP A 1006 7.09 10.78 -36.23
N ALA A 1007 7.14 9.53 -36.67
CA ALA A 1007 6.75 8.40 -35.80
C ALA A 1007 7.85 8.04 -34.80
N TYR A 1008 9.09 8.48 -35.07
CA TYR A 1008 10.26 8.16 -34.26
C TYR A 1008 10.50 9.20 -33.18
N PHE A 1009 11.00 8.76 -32.02
CA PHE A 1009 11.59 9.67 -31.05
C PHE A 1009 12.71 10.50 -31.72
N PRO A 1010 12.93 11.76 -31.32
CA PRO A 1010 14.05 12.57 -31.82
C PRO A 1010 15.39 11.81 -31.70
N GLY A 1011 16.24 11.88 -32.73
CA GLY A 1011 17.46 11.06 -32.80
C GLY A 1011 17.23 9.56 -33.11
N GLY A 1012 15.96 9.15 -33.27
CA GLY A 1012 15.53 7.80 -33.59
C GLY A 1012 15.48 6.83 -32.41
N MET A 1013 15.55 7.32 -31.16
CA MET A 1013 15.50 6.46 -29.97
C MET A 1013 15.15 7.25 -28.70
N GLY A 1014 14.11 6.80 -27.99
CA GLY A 1014 13.87 7.17 -26.59
C GLY A 1014 14.45 6.10 -25.66
N THR A 1015 14.88 6.49 -24.46
CA THR A 1015 15.50 5.58 -23.49
C THR A 1015 15.10 5.89 -22.05
N PHE A 1016 15.01 4.86 -21.22
CA PHE A 1016 14.88 4.96 -19.76
C PHE A 1016 15.80 3.95 -19.08
N LEU A 1017 16.55 4.35 -18.05
CA LEU A 1017 17.45 3.48 -17.31
C LEU A 1017 16.82 3.11 -15.96
N ALA A 1018 16.59 1.82 -15.74
CA ALA A 1018 16.31 1.21 -14.44
C ALA A 1018 17.63 0.62 -13.89
N PRO A 1019 18.29 1.27 -12.92
CA PRO A 1019 19.56 0.79 -12.38
C PRO A 1019 19.38 -0.50 -11.57
N ALA A 1020 20.41 -1.34 -11.53
CA ALA A 1020 20.38 -2.60 -10.79
C ALA A 1020 20.17 -2.38 -9.28
N ASN A 1021 19.25 -3.15 -8.67
CA ASN A 1021 18.92 -3.13 -7.24
C ASN A 1021 18.50 -1.76 -6.68
N GLU A 1022 18.04 -0.84 -7.54
CA GLU A 1022 17.68 0.53 -7.14
C GLU A 1022 16.31 0.96 -7.70
N PHE A 1023 15.70 0.20 -8.62
CA PHE A 1023 14.51 0.65 -9.34
C PHE A 1023 13.22 -0.06 -8.92
N LEU A 1024 13.26 -1.36 -8.62
CA LEU A 1024 12.06 -2.07 -8.21
C LEU A 1024 11.75 -1.74 -6.75
N VAL A 1025 10.48 -1.51 -6.48
CA VAL A 1025 9.98 -1.10 -5.16
C VAL A 1025 8.98 -2.09 -4.58
N PHE A 1026 8.67 -3.17 -5.32
CA PHE A 1026 7.83 -4.26 -4.85
C PHE A 1026 8.65 -5.39 -4.21
N GLU A 1027 9.90 -5.55 -4.64
CA GLU A 1027 10.92 -6.52 -4.20
C GLU A 1027 12.30 -6.09 -4.75
N ASP A 1028 13.39 -6.70 -4.29
CA ASP A 1028 14.75 -6.33 -4.72
C ASP A 1028 14.94 -6.56 -6.24
N GLY A 1029 15.54 -5.56 -6.88
CA GLY A 1029 16.00 -5.60 -8.25
C GLY A 1029 15.86 -4.29 -9.03
N PRO A 1030 16.02 -4.32 -10.36
CA PRO A 1030 16.35 -5.49 -11.19
C PRO A 1030 17.76 -6.03 -10.90
N SER A 1031 18.05 -7.28 -11.26
CA SER A 1031 19.36 -7.90 -10.96
C SER A 1031 20.53 -7.34 -11.78
N VAL A 1032 20.23 -6.57 -12.82
CA VAL A 1032 21.17 -5.86 -13.71
C VAL A 1032 20.56 -4.55 -14.15
N ASP A 1033 21.38 -3.60 -14.62
CA ASP A 1033 20.88 -2.39 -15.27
C ASP A 1033 20.00 -2.78 -16.47
N VAL A 1034 18.76 -2.31 -16.49
CA VAL A 1034 17.83 -2.47 -17.61
C VAL A 1034 17.59 -1.11 -18.24
N GLU A 1035 18.06 -0.94 -19.48
CA GLU A 1035 17.74 0.26 -20.27
C GLU A 1035 16.58 -0.07 -21.23
N LEU A 1036 15.39 0.47 -20.97
CA LEU A 1036 14.27 0.43 -21.91
C LEU A 1036 14.59 1.32 -23.11
N GLN A 1037 14.25 0.86 -24.31
CA GLN A 1037 14.59 1.53 -25.57
C GLN A 1037 13.42 1.46 -26.54
N TRP A 1038 13.02 2.61 -27.10
CA TRP A 1038 11.91 2.71 -28.06
C TRP A 1038 12.36 3.47 -29.30
N ALA A 1039 12.12 2.92 -30.49
CA ALA A 1039 12.38 3.68 -31.73
C ALA A 1039 11.22 4.64 -32.01
N THR A 1040 9.99 4.17 -31.86
CA THR A 1040 8.75 4.91 -32.14
C THR A 1040 7.91 5.14 -30.89
N TYR A 1041 7.06 6.17 -30.88
CA TYR A 1041 6.09 6.38 -29.80
C TYR A 1041 5.13 5.20 -29.62
N ARG A 1042 4.83 4.51 -30.72
CA ARG A 1042 3.99 3.29 -30.71
C ARG A 1042 4.70 2.09 -30.09
N ASP A 1043 6.04 2.03 -30.13
CA ASP A 1043 6.79 0.99 -29.42
C ASP A 1043 6.58 1.14 -27.91
N ALA A 1044 6.69 2.37 -27.39
CA ALA A 1044 6.46 2.69 -25.99
C ALA A 1044 5.01 2.40 -25.56
N SER A 1045 4.02 2.76 -26.38
CA SER A 1045 2.60 2.44 -26.11
C SER A 1045 2.31 0.93 -26.10
N ASP A 1046 2.89 0.18 -27.05
CA ASP A 1046 2.70 -1.26 -27.12
C ASP A 1046 3.32 -1.96 -25.90
N GLU A 1047 4.45 -1.45 -25.41
CA GLU A 1047 5.12 -1.93 -24.20
C GLU A 1047 4.33 -1.58 -22.91
N CYS A 1048 3.84 -0.35 -22.81
CA CYS A 1048 2.94 0.10 -21.73
C CYS A 1048 1.75 -0.86 -21.57
N SER A 1049 1.17 -1.27 -22.69
CA SER A 1049 0.05 -2.20 -22.68
C SER A 1049 0.43 -3.62 -22.20
N LEU A 1050 1.62 -4.13 -22.57
CA LEU A 1050 2.11 -5.45 -22.12
C LEU A 1050 2.37 -5.48 -20.62
N SER A 1051 2.86 -4.38 -20.06
CA SER A 1051 3.16 -4.28 -18.63
C SER A 1051 1.96 -4.58 -17.73
N ARG A 1052 0.73 -4.31 -18.19
CA ARG A 1052 -0.51 -4.57 -17.43
C ARG A 1052 -0.82 -6.06 -17.29
N ILE A 1053 -0.32 -6.88 -18.21
CA ILE A 1053 -0.43 -8.34 -18.17
C ILE A 1053 0.67 -8.92 -17.27
N TYR A 1054 1.91 -8.41 -17.39
CA TYR A 1054 3.02 -8.81 -16.50
C TYR A 1054 2.76 -8.45 -15.04
N GLY A 1055 2.21 -7.26 -14.79
CA GLY A 1055 1.76 -6.82 -13.46
C GLY A 1055 0.51 -7.55 -12.96
N GLY A 1056 -0.09 -8.45 -13.73
CA GLY A 1056 -1.15 -9.34 -13.25
C GLY A 1056 -2.57 -8.77 -13.25
N ILE A 1057 -2.81 -7.58 -13.81
CA ILE A 1057 -4.04 -6.82 -13.58
C ILE A 1057 -5.00 -6.71 -14.77
N HIS A 1058 -4.58 -7.10 -15.98
CA HIS A 1058 -5.42 -7.14 -17.18
C HIS A 1058 -5.16 -8.39 -18.05
N PRO A 1059 -6.21 -9.09 -18.54
CA PRO A 1059 -6.10 -10.09 -19.61
C PRO A 1059 -6.04 -9.44 -21.00
N PHE A 1060 -5.67 -10.21 -22.04
CA PHE A 1060 -5.51 -9.69 -23.40
C PHE A 1060 -6.76 -9.03 -24.00
N PHE A 1061 -7.95 -9.46 -23.58
CA PHE A 1061 -9.19 -8.92 -24.10
C PHE A 1061 -9.56 -7.57 -23.49
N ASP A 1062 -8.88 -7.14 -22.42
CA ASP A 1062 -8.95 -5.76 -21.92
C ASP A 1062 -7.99 -4.83 -22.69
N ASP A 1063 -6.84 -5.37 -23.11
CA ASP A 1063 -5.76 -4.60 -23.75
C ASP A 1063 -6.11 -4.19 -25.20
N VAL A 1064 -6.35 -5.17 -26.09
CA VAL A 1064 -6.50 -4.88 -27.53
C VAL A 1064 -7.60 -3.86 -27.84
N PRO A 1065 -8.81 -3.96 -27.26
CA PRO A 1065 -9.84 -2.96 -27.49
C PRO A 1065 -9.47 -1.57 -26.96
N GLY A 1066 -8.74 -1.49 -25.85
CA GLY A 1066 -8.21 -0.23 -25.33
C GLY A 1066 -7.25 0.44 -26.31
N ARG A 1067 -6.35 -0.34 -26.94
CA ARG A 1067 -5.45 0.21 -27.99
C ARG A 1067 -6.24 0.71 -29.21
N LEU A 1068 -7.24 -0.04 -29.67
CA LEU A 1068 -8.08 0.36 -30.81
C LEU A 1068 -8.83 1.66 -30.49
N MET A 1069 -9.44 1.74 -29.31
CA MET A 1069 -10.11 2.95 -28.81
C MET A 1069 -9.14 4.14 -28.75
N GLY A 1070 -7.91 3.94 -28.28
CA GLY A 1070 -6.91 5.01 -28.22
C GLY A 1070 -6.45 5.51 -29.59
N ILE A 1071 -6.45 4.67 -30.64
CA ILE A 1071 -6.09 5.11 -32.00
C ILE A 1071 -7.08 6.17 -32.50
N ASP A 1072 -8.37 5.88 -32.40
CA ASP A 1072 -9.43 6.76 -32.90
C ASP A 1072 -9.46 8.06 -32.08
N ILE A 1073 -9.55 7.95 -30.75
CA ILE A 1073 -9.60 9.11 -29.84
C ILE A 1073 -8.38 10.03 -29.99
N GLY A 1074 -7.18 9.47 -30.12
CA GLY A 1074 -5.96 10.28 -30.24
C GLY A 1074 -5.93 11.13 -31.51
N LEU A 1075 -6.43 10.59 -32.63
CA LEU A 1075 -6.50 11.30 -33.90
C LEU A 1075 -7.62 12.34 -33.89
N ASP A 1076 -8.81 12.00 -33.40
CA ASP A 1076 -9.96 12.91 -33.33
C ASP A 1076 -9.67 14.12 -32.43
N ALA A 1077 -9.05 13.87 -31.27
CA ALA A 1077 -8.65 14.93 -30.35
C ALA A 1077 -7.58 15.86 -30.97
N PHE A 1078 -6.59 15.30 -31.67
CA PHE A 1078 -5.57 16.05 -32.38
C PHE A 1078 -6.16 16.91 -33.50
N ASP A 1079 -7.01 16.33 -34.34
CA ASP A 1079 -7.62 17.02 -35.49
C ASP A 1079 -8.51 18.18 -35.02
N ARG A 1080 -9.31 17.97 -33.98
CA ARG A 1080 -10.08 19.05 -33.35
C ARG A 1080 -9.16 20.12 -32.76
N ALA A 1081 -8.09 19.77 -32.06
CA ALA A 1081 -7.14 20.75 -31.52
C ALA A 1081 -6.46 21.58 -32.63
N ALA A 1082 -6.11 20.95 -33.75
CA ALA A 1082 -5.49 21.60 -34.89
C ALA A 1082 -6.36 22.71 -35.52
N THR A 1083 -7.69 22.62 -35.40
CA THR A 1083 -8.60 23.68 -35.90
C THR A 1083 -8.39 25.04 -35.26
N PHE A 1084 -7.89 25.06 -34.02
CA PHE A 1084 -7.69 26.29 -33.27
C PHE A 1084 -6.35 26.96 -33.59
N TYR A 1085 -5.36 26.20 -34.08
CA TYR A 1085 -3.99 26.70 -34.28
C TYR A 1085 -3.85 27.72 -35.41
N GLY A 1086 -4.72 27.60 -36.42
CA GLY A 1086 -4.69 28.36 -37.66
C GLY A 1086 -3.50 28.12 -38.58
N ASP A 1087 -3.48 28.81 -39.73
CA ASP A 1087 -2.44 28.63 -40.77
C ASP A 1087 -1.20 29.53 -40.57
N GLY A 1088 -1.17 30.33 -39.49
CA GLY A 1088 -0.09 31.24 -39.14
C GLY A 1088 0.12 32.42 -40.11
N ILE A 1089 -0.77 32.60 -41.10
CA ILE A 1089 -0.61 33.59 -42.18
C ILE A 1089 -1.88 34.43 -42.38
N THR A 1090 -3.05 33.86 -42.14
CA THR A 1090 -4.35 34.49 -42.35
C THR A 1090 -5.06 34.75 -41.03
N ASP A 1091 -5.73 35.90 -40.93
CA ASP A 1091 -6.61 36.19 -39.80
C ASP A 1091 -7.81 35.23 -39.85
N ILE A 1092 -8.06 34.49 -38.77
CA ILE A 1092 -9.18 33.55 -38.68
C ILE A 1092 -10.36 34.22 -37.98
N THR A 1093 -11.58 34.01 -38.50
CA THR A 1093 -12.81 34.42 -37.83
C THR A 1093 -13.26 33.33 -36.87
N CYS A 1094 -13.08 33.56 -35.58
CA CYS A 1094 -13.51 32.68 -34.51
C CYS A 1094 -15.03 32.85 -34.24
N ASP A 1095 -15.87 32.55 -35.24
CA ASP A 1095 -17.32 32.49 -35.04
C ASP A 1095 -17.68 31.09 -34.51
N ALA A 1096 -18.47 31.07 -33.42
CA ALA A 1096 -19.03 29.86 -32.84
C ALA A 1096 -20.02 29.20 -33.81
N ASP A 1097 -19.91 27.88 -33.92
CA ASP A 1097 -20.74 26.95 -34.72
C ASP A 1097 -20.27 26.75 -36.19
N PRO A 1098 -19.70 25.58 -36.57
CA PRO A 1098 -19.79 25.12 -37.95
C PRO A 1098 -21.27 24.78 -38.19
N GLY A 1099 -22.06 25.81 -38.49
CA GLY A 1099 -23.45 25.63 -38.86
C GLY A 1099 -23.55 24.64 -40.02
N THR A 1100 -24.52 23.73 -39.93
CA THR A 1100 -24.88 22.62 -40.84
C THR A 1100 -25.01 22.88 -42.36
N ASP A 1101 -24.19 23.72 -43.00
CA ASP A 1101 -24.35 24.04 -44.42
C ASP A 1101 -23.04 23.92 -45.25
N THR A 1102 -22.96 22.79 -45.96
CA THR A 1102 -22.35 22.57 -47.29
C THR A 1102 -20.89 22.13 -47.38
N CYS A 1103 -20.55 21.02 -46.72
CA CYS A 1103 -19.34 20.25 -47.00
C CYS A 1103 -19.67 18.88 -47.60
N PRO A 1104 -19.87 18.75 -48.93
CA PRO A 1104 -20.28 17.47 -49.52
C PRO A 1104 -19.18 16.40 -49.50
N ALA A 1105 -17.96 16.77 -49.11
CA ALA A 1105 -16.80 15.89 -49.01
C ALA A 1105 -16.56 15.35 -47.59
N ASP A 1106 -17.28 15.91 -46.61
CA ASP A 1106 -17.44 15.36 -45.26
C ASP A 1106 -18.64 14.42 -45.32
N LEU A 1107 -18.32 13.15 -45.45
CA LEU A 1107 -19.22 12.04 -45.77
C LEU A 1107 -19.74 11.35 -44.52
N ASP A 1108 -19.07 11.51 -43.37
CA ASP A 1108 -19.56 11.10 -42.06
C ASP A 1108 -20.24 12.26 -41.29
N ASN A 1109 -20.06 13.52 -41.69
CA ASN A 1109 -20.55 14.73 -41.00
C ASN A 1109 -19.85 14.99 -39.66
N ASP A 1110 -18.58 14.61 -39.55
CA ASP A 1110 -17.75 14.88 -38.38
C ASP A 1110 -17.23 16.34 -38.36
N GLY A 1111 -17.47 17.10 -39.42
CA GLY A 1111 -17.03 18.48 -39.60
C GLY A 1111 -15.65 18.60 -40.27
N PHE A 1112 -15.07 17.49 -40.70
CA PHE A 1112 -13.73 17.36 -41.26
C PHE A 1112 -13.73 16.56 -42.56
N ILE A 1113 -12.62 16.60 -43.29
CA ILE A 1113 -12.40 15.77 -44.48
C ILE A 1113 -11.12 14.99 -44.25
N VAL A 1114 -11.24 13.84 -43.61
CA VAL A 1114 -10.15 13.00 -43.10
C VAL A 1114 -10.21 11.60 -43.69
N ILE A 1115 -9.44 10.67 -43.10
CA ILE A 1115 -9.34 9.30 -43.61
C ILE A 1115 -10.69 8.58 -43.54
N GLY A 1116 -11.57 8.93 -42.59
CA GLY A 1116 -12.95 8.45 -42.49
C GLY A 1116 -13.72 8.65 -43.81
N ASP A 1117 -13.70 9.87 -44.33
CA ASP A 1117 -14.29 10.23 -45.62
C ASP A 1117 -13.66 9.49 -46.79
N VAL A 1118 -12.33 9.34 -46.79
CA VAL A 1118 -11.62 8.58 -47.83
C VAL A 1118 -12.11 7.13 -47.84
N LEU A 1119 -12.36 6.53 -46.67
CA LEU A 1119 -12.84 5.16 -46.55
C LEU A 1119 -14.30 5.04 -46.99
N ILE A 1120 -15.16 5.98 -46.61
CA ILE A 1120 -16.57 6.04 -47.07
C ILE A 1120 -16.63 6.20 -48.59
N PHE A 1121 -15.81 7.09 -49.14
CA PHE A 1121 -15.65 7.30 -50.57
C PHE A 1121 -15.19 6.05 -51.32
N LEU A 1122 -14.15 5.37 -50.80
CA LEU A 1122 -13.66 4.13 -51.40
C LEU A 1122 -14.70 3.02 -51.38
N GLY A 1123 -15.56 2.99 -50.35
CA GLY A 1123 -16.70 2.07 -50.24
C GLY A 1123 -17.78 2.30 -51.29
N ASP A 1124 -18.01 3.55 -51.69
CA ASP A 1124 -19.02 3.95 -52.68
C ASP A 1124 -18.45 4.12 -54.11
N PHE A 1125 -17.14 3.89 -54.29
CA PHE A 1125 -16.44 4.11 -55.56
C PHE A 1125 -17.02 3.27 -56.71
N GLY A 1126 -17.48 3.95 -57.77
CA GLY A 1126 -18.15 3.35 -58.93
C GLY A 1126 -19.67 3.22 -58.80
N CYS A 1127 -20.29 3.78 -57.75
CA CYS A 1127 -21.73 3.90 -57.63
C CYS A 1127 -22.32 4.78 -58.75
N THR A 1128 -23.56 4.49 -59.19
CA THR A 1128 -24.26 5.21 -60.28
C THR A 1128 -25.73 5.54 -60.00
N ALA A 1129 -26.21 5.33 -58.77
CA ALA A 1129 -27.54 5.74 -58.30
C ALA A 1129 -27.63 5.73 -56.77
N ASN A 1130 -28.19 6.79 -56.17
CA ASN A 1130 -28.31 6.99 -54.71
C ASN A 1130 -26.96 6.89 -53.98
N CYS A 1131 -25.92 7.47 -54.57
CA CYS A 1131 -24.57 7.44 -54.03
C CYS A 1131 -24.42 8.51 -52.95
N THR A 1132 -23.80 8.15 -51.84
CA THR A 1132 -23.53 9.04 -50.71
C THR A 1132 -22.27 9.87 -51.00
N ALA A 1133 -21.30 9.32 -51.72
CA ALA A 1133 -20.01 9.97 -52.02
C ALA A 1133 -19.95 10.67 -53.41
N ASP A 1134 -21.10 11.08 -53.97
CA ASP A 1134 -21.18 11.86 -55.22
C ASP A 1134 -21.01 13.35 -54.93
N ILE A 1135 -19.77 13.73 -54.64
CA ILE A 1135 -19.39 15.04 -54.11
C ILE A 1135 -19.64 16.15 -55.14
N ASN A 1136 -19.41 15.88 -56.43
CA ASN A 1136 -19.62 16.87 -57.50
C ASN A 1136 -21.05 16.88 -58.08
N GLY A 1137 -21.91 15.96 -57.66
CA GLY A 1137 -23.32 15.87 -58.04
C GLY A 1137 -23.55 15.47 -59.50
N ASP A 1138 -22.61 14.77 -60.13
CA ASP A 1138 -22.73 14.29 -61.51
C ASP A 1138 -23.55 12.98 -61.63
N GLY A 1139 -23.92 12.38 -60.50
CA GLY A 1139 -24.67 11.14 -60.39
C GLY A 1139 -23.81 9.88 -60.32
N SER A 1140 -22.49 10.00 -60.19
CA SER A 1140 -21.56 8.87 -60.16
C SER A 1140 -20.28 9.11 -59.37
N VAL A 1141 -19.98 8.23 -58.41
CA VAL A 1141 -18.74 8.31 -57.61
C VAL A 1141 -17.55 7.83 -58.43
N ASN A 1142 -16.66 8.74 -58.80
CA ASN A 1142 -15.52 8.42 -59.65
C ASN A 1142 -14.24 9.19 -59.26
N VAL A 1143 -13.17 9.02 -60.04
CA VAL A 1143 -11.86 9.65 -59.75
C VAL A 1143 -11.97 11.18 -59.64
N GLN A 1144 -12.96 11.80 -60.27
CA GLN A 1144 -13.16 13.24 -60.22
C GLN A 1144 -13.66 13.70 -58.85
N ASP A 1145 -14.55 12.96 -58.20
CA ASP A 1145 -14.99 13.21 -56.81
C ASP A 1145 -13.84 13.05 -55.82
N LEU A 1146 -12.95 12.07 -56.04
CA LEU A 1146 -11.74 11.91 -55.23
C LEU A 1146 -10.79 13.11 -55.35
N LEU A 1147 -10.57 13.60 -56.57
CA LEU A 1147 -9.58 14.65 -56.85
C LEU A 1147 -10.09 16.07 -56.58
N GLU A 1148 -11.38 16.33 -56.81
CA GLU A 1148 -11.99 17.66 -56.70
C GLU A 1148 -12.78 17.85 -55.38
N GLY A 1149 -13.06 16.75 -54.67
CA GLY A 1149 -13.80 16.72 -53.41
C GLY A 1149 -12.89 16.40 -52.23
N ILE A 1150 -12.47 15.14 -52.12
CA ILE A 1150 -11.72 14.68 -50.94
C ILE A 1150 -10.27 15.16 -50.95
N LEU A 1151 -9.45 14.78 -51.93
CA LEU A 1151 -8.01 15.06 -51.88
C LEU A 1151 -7.65 16.54 -52.01
N SER A 1152 -8.55 17.37 -52.56
CA SER A 1152 -8.34 18.82 -52.64
C SER A 1152 -8.63 19.55 -51.34
N ASN A 1153 -9.40 18.93 -50.44
CA ASN A 1153 -9.84 19.49 -49.17
C ASN A 1153 -9.48 18.56 -47.99
N PHE A 1154 -8.62 17.57 -48.22
CA PHE A 1154 -8.21 16.60 -47.20
C PHE A 1154 -7.40 17.30 -46.11
N GLY A 1155 -7.81 17.11 -44.87
CA GLY A 1155 -7.24 17.80 -43.70
C GLY A 1155 -7.66 19.26 -43.57
N THR A 1156 -8.71 19.72 -44.28
CA THR A 1156 -9.30 21.04 -44.06
C THR A 1156 -10.61 20.92 -43.28
N PRO A 1157 -10.86 21.73 -42.24
CA PRO A 1157 -12.15 21.79 -41.58
C PRO A 1157 -13.22 22.28 -42.56
N CYS A 1158 -14.42 21.73 -42.45
CA CYS A 1158 -15.56 22.18 -43.23
C CYS A 1158 -16.02 23.56 -42.73
N PRO A 1159 -16.11 24.58 -43.63
CA PRO A 1159 -16.42 25.95 -43.25
C PRO A 1159 -17.89 26.18 -42.88
#